data_AF-A0A0D9P5E0-F1
#
_entry.id   AF-A0A0D9P5E0-F1
#
_cell.length_a   1.000
_cell.length_b   1.000
_cell.length_c   1.000
_cell.angle_alpha   90.00
_cell.angle_beta   90.00
_cell.angle_gamma   90.00
#
_symmetry.space_group_name_H-M   'P 1'
#
loop_
_entity.id
_entity.type
_entity.pdbx_description
1 polymer ?
#
loop_
_entity_poly.entity_id
_entity_poly.type
_entity_poly.pdbx_seq_one_letter_code
_entity_poly.pdbx_strand_id
1 'polypeptide(L)'
;MSASNYAARARGETTKRLLAQLVNEGLATLDFLDESHDSATRRPRITGQREGNPGRWLTLSAVHGVITTGHLRPNDLELPVTLCSGNNEALQDDPGAIFEFISVWLDCNEAMTASVVQELRNSAAMLEKWMELGRQTPILDLDSSFLDWERSVVTGHPTHPFHRTCIANRLLQPVGPENLPGMLNPDISFVSVPRTSVRTAGPFDKLIEAMMKHFGISVANSRGNTTVPCLTQHLPALLHYFPKAELIETVPNGAVAQAAMRTVSIPGFVYDVKFSLACLVTSALRVLPCWSADAAPKLTCLLKEISPPNLWIVGEVAAVTGNQQDMAEARYMTCILRENLESRAKQNNEALILSSALMEKPMGGSRTYAEVLFDLHTTADKVRWFKSYVQHLLSLALDPLVRHQVGFEFHGQNSIVRICKRTRAIKGFAIRDLSGVKLHGASLEAQGFDVTGFEALSTDDSHQVWDRVHHALIQNNIGYMMYALELERDHDGWGIVRSALADSLDVENNALGRQIYQYFLRDTMLFKSFITMRLRSSLDGHFKLVDTEVPNILCKTSPWLLQISLAGSNSMERLAPPEKVDAQVRAADRDLMQQNLLKSTSPYGQLPGVSRRLNPYPAVLPVQFVQNVQRFHEALAAALDNLVERWWKDADANLPGRMPLEPRVEKLLRWIDEGSDKGLVRGYKGHQGNLRPDILILADEEHAVPQFRVCEINGRFPINFLHFAASAYEALAGLPWSVPLLKPATDYTKLRDSLFQLFDPSVPIHLVGQTSDFPKDSPLFGLVEQRTGMRPRLVKPSSLVLIPSGSEPTGFSLYCVWGADPAVTKRPLKLITVEGRVLEEVHQVGCQLYDFELFAVDPDMVRHIAMRSVNDMRSVFIAHDKRILGILRQELDALVHKHGALTLAQARILEQGIVPTILPGCERLRQLLDASYADPGIKDGHILKPFRLARGSGILLGRDMSVSEWCRILESMKTADLHSCTAQYVLQPLQKVRSVNWFWDEERMVCRSKMVGVYYSVHGRFAGLGVWRTAAASENVISASSKDVTLVLSAVYLNS
;
A
#
# COMPACT_ATOMS: atom_id res chain seq x y z
N MET A 1 17.14 29.48 -32.36
CA MET A 1 17.81 28.19 -32.06
C MET A 1 18.38 27.59 -33.34
N SER A 2 19.65 27.19 -33.38
CA SER A 2 20.35 26.57 -34.53
C SER A 2 20.08 25.07 -34.64
N ALA A 3 20.33 24.45 -35.82
CA ALA A 3 20.19 23.01 -36.05
C ALA A 3 21.06 22.15 -35.10
N SER A 4 22.25 22.64 -34.71
CA SER A 4 23.15 21.98 -33.75
C SER A 4 22.52 21.72 -32.37
N ASN A 5 21.44 22.42 -32.00
CA ASN A 5 20.72 22.24 -30.74
C ASN A 5 19.76 21.03 -30.78
N TYR A 6 19.22 20.66 -31.95
CA TYR A 6 18.27 19.55 -32.06
C TYR A 6 18.93 18.18 -31.96
N ALA A 7 20.09 17.98 -32.57
CA ALA A 7 20.84 16.74 -32.45
C ALA A 7 21.13 16.37 -30.99
N ALA A 8 21.65 17.32 -30.21
CA ALA A 8 21.95 17.13 -28.78
C ALA A 8 20.68 16.85 -27.97
N ARG A 9 19.60 17.61 -28.21
CA ARG A 9 18.31 17.39 -27.54
C ARG A 9 17.73 16.01 -27.88
N ALA A 10 17.81 15.57 -29.12
CA ALA A 10 17.25 14.29 -29.57
C ALA A 10 18.03 13.08 -29.02
N ARG A 11 19.37 13.15 -29.02
CA ARG A 11 20.21 12.18 -28.29
C ARG A 11 19.81 12.15 -26.83
N GLY A 12 19.62 13.33 -26.24
CA GLY A 12 19.29 13.41 -24.84
C GLY A 12 17.92 12.85 -24.43
N GLU A 13 16.88 13.15 -25.20
CA GLU A 13 15.55 12.55 -24.98
C GLU A 13 15.57 11.01 -25.07
N THR A 14 16.39 10.47 -25.97
CA THR A 14 16.58 9.02 -26.13
C THR A 14 17.35 8.42 -24.95
N THR A 15 18.44 9.06 -24.54
CA THR A 15 19.25 8.66 -23.39
C THR A 15 18.46 8.67 -22.09
N LYS A 16 17.68 9.73 -21.82
CA LYS A 16 16.83 9.82 -20.62
C LYS A 16 15.82 8.67 -20.52
N ARG A 17 15.19 8.30 -21.64
CA ARG A 17 14.27 7.15 -21.71
C ARG A 17 14.98 5.83 -21.49
N LEU A 18 16.17 5.64 -22.08
CA LEU A 18 17.01 4.46 -21.84
C LEU A 18 17.31 4.28 -20.35
N LEU A 19 17.84 5.31 -19.69
CA LEU A 19 18.22 5.26 -18.28
C LEU A 19 17.02 5.02 -17.36
N ALA A 20 15.94 5.77 -17.57
CA ALA A 20 14.71 5.60 -16.78
C ALA A 20 14.17 4.17 -16.89
N GLN A 21 14.15 3.62 -18.10
CA GLN A 21 13.60 2.30 -18.35
C GLN A 21 14.50 1.17 -17.82
N LEU A 22 15.83 1.34 -17.84
CA LEU A 22 16.76 0.38 -17.20
C LEU A 22 16.48 0.23 -15.71
N VAL A 23 16.24 1.35 -15.02
CA VAL A 23 15.91 1.34 -13.58
C VAL A 23 14.51 0.78 -13.34
N ASN A 24 13.51 1.23 -14.10
CA ASN A 24 12.12 0.81 -13.92
C ASN A 24 11.91 -0.70 -14.21
N GLU A 25 12.67 -1.28 -15.14
CA GLU A 25 12.63 -2.73 -15.43
C GLU A 25 13.46 -3.57 -14.45
N GLY A 26 14.19 -2.94 -13.51
CA GLY A 26 15.08 -3.64 -12.58
C GLY A 26 16.38 -4.15 -13.21
N LEU A 27 16.72 -3.69 -14.42
CA LEU A 27 17.99 -4.03 -15.10
C LEU A 27 19.18 -3.26 -14.52
N ALA A 28 18.91 -2.14 -13.84
CA ALA A 28 19.89 -1.35 -13.10
C ALA A 28 19.30 -0.87 -11.76
N THR A 29 20.16 -0.60 -10.79
CA THR A 29 19.82 0.01 -9.50
C THR A 29 20.15 1.49 -9.50
N LEU A 30 19.36 2.27 -8.76
CA LEU A 30 19.54 3.71 -8.59
C LEU A 30 19.83 4.03 -7.12
N ASP A 31 21.02 4.56 -6.86
CA ASP A 31 21.47 5.15 -5.60
C ASP A 31 21.86 6.63 -5.82
N PHE A 32 22.54 7.27 -4.85
CA PHE A 32 23.07 8.62 -4.97
C PHE A 32 24.52 8.70 -4.47
N LEU A 33 25.33 9.58 -5.08
CA LEU A 33 26.74 9.75 -4.71
C LEU A 33 26.97 10.59 -3.45
N ASP A 34 26.13 11.61 -3.24
CA ASP A 34 26.37 12.64 -2.23
C ASP A 34 25.39 12.46 -1.05
N GLU A 35 25.89 12.57 0.19
CA GLU A 35 25.08 12.59 1.43
C GLU A 35 24.32 13.92 1.63
N SER A 36 24.27 14.78 0.61
CA SER A 36 23.58 16.06 0.64
C SER A 36 22.12 15.90 1.09
N HIS A 37 21.72 16.68 2.10
CA HIS A 37 20.36 16.71 2.64
C HIS A 37 19.36 17.40 1.70
N ASP A 38 19.83 18.17 0.70
CA ASP A 38 18.96 18.78 -0.31
C ASP A 38 18.76 17.83 -1.50
N SER A 39 17.53 17.32 -1.64
CA SER A 39 17.14 16.45 -2.76
C SER A 39 17.40 17.06 -4.13
N ALA A 40 17.40 18.39 -4.27
CA ALA A 40 17.67 19.09 -5.53
C ALA A 40 19.13 19.02 -5.98
N THR A 41 20.06 18.63 -5.09
CA THR A 41 21.50 18.59 -5.37
C THR A 41 22.08 17.18 -5.40
N ARG A 42 21.28 16.14 -5.09
CA ARG A 42 21.75 14.75 -5.10
C ARG A 42 22.04 14.30 -6.52
N ARG A 43 23.23 13.74 -6.73
CA ARG A 43 23.63 13.14 -8.02
C ARG A 43 23.25 11.67 -8.07
N PRO A 44 22.32 11.25 -8.96
CA PRO A 44 22.03 9.85 -9.24
C PRO A 44 23.28 9.03 -9.52
N ARG A 45 23.35 7.84 -8.93
CA ARG A 45 24.32 6.79 -9.27
C ARG A 45 23.55 5.58 -9.78
N ILE A 46 23.75 5.21 -11.05
CA ILE A 46 23.12 4.03 -11.65
C ILE A 46 24.17 2.92 -11.80
N THR A 47 23.85 1.73 -11.30
CA THR A 47 24.74 0.56 -11.28
C THR A 47 24.04 -0.68 -11.85
N GLY A 48 24.79 -1.58 -12.47
CA GLY A 48 24.26 -2.87 -12.95
C GLY A 48 24.10 -3.91 -11.85
N GLN A 49 23.22 -4.89 -12.05
CA GLN A 49 22.91 -5.93 -11.04
C GLN A 49 23.75 -7.21 -11.12
N ARG A 50 24.48 -7.46 -12.21
CA ARG A 50 25.28 -8.70 -12.35
C ARG A 50 26.56 -8.64 -11.53
N GLU A 51 26.80 -9.67 -10.70
CA GLU A 51 28.06 -9.87 -9.98
C GLU A 51 29.23 -10.06 -10.97
N GLY A 52 30.27 -9.23 -10.87
CA GLY A 52 31.50 -9.38 -11.67
C GLY A 52 32.16 -8.11 -12.18
N ASN A 53 31.54 -6.92 -12.05
CA ASN A 53 32.16 -5.65 -12.46
C ASN A 53 31.77 -4.47 -11.55
N PRO A 54 32.18 -4.46 -10.27
CA PRO A 54 31.84 -3.39 -9.32
C PRO A 54 32.43 -2.01 -9.68
N GLY A 55 33.33 -1.95 -10.68
CA GLY A 55 34.01 -0.74 -11.09
C GLY A 55 33.25 0.16 -12.07
N ARG A 56 32.14 -0.27 -12.69
CA ARG A 56 31.39 0.51 -13.70
C ARG A 56 30.06 1.04 -13.18
N TRP A 57 29.82 2.34 -13.33
CA TRP A 57 28.58 3.00 -12.93
C TRP A 57 28.36 4.29 -13.74
N LEU A 58 27.15 4.84 -13.67
CA LEU A 58 26.78 6.10 -14.33
C LEU A 58 26.38 7.13 -13.30
N THR A 59 26.65 8.41 -13.57
CA THR A 59 26.06 9.52 -12.83
C THR A 59 25.74 10.70 -13.71
N LEU A 60 24.81 11.52 -13.25
CA LEU A 60 24.29 12.68 -13.95
C LEU A 60 23.68 13.65 -12.93
N SER A 61 23.24 14.81 -13.40
CA SER A 61 22.44 15.73 -12.58
C SER A 61 20.97 15.30 -12.57
N ALA A 62 20.24 15.62 -11.51
CA ALA A 62 18.81 15.36 -11.38
C ALA A 62 18.02 16.68 -11.38
N VAL A 63 16.85 16.68 -12.02
CA VAL A 63 15.94 17.83 -11.99
C VAL A 63 15.13 17.77 -10.69
N HIS A 64 15.32 18.75 -9.79
CA HIS A 64 14.48 18.99 -8.60
C HIS A 64 14.28 17.75 -7.69
N GLY A 65 15.31 16.90 -7.59
CA GLY A 65 15.28 15.63 -6.86
C GLY A 65 14.57 14.49 -7.60
N VAL A 66 15.15 13.30 -7.52
CA VAL A 66 14.52 12.08 -8.08
C VAL A 66 13.49 11.53 -7.11
N ILE A 67 12.28 11.23 -7.59
CA ILE A 67 11.26 10.54 -6.80
C ILE A 67 11.71 9.09 -6.59
N THR A 68 12.17 8.74 -5.39
CA THR A 68 12.73 7.40 -5.07
C THR A 68 11.67 6.36 -4.66
N THR A 69 10.40 6.75 -4.59
CA THR A 69 9.31 5.92 -4.08
C THR A 69 8.37 5.37 -5.17
N GLY A 70 8.76 5.46 -6.44
CA GLY A 70 7.93 5.02 -7.59
C GLY A 70 8.73 4.88 -8.89
N HIS A 71 8.07 5.08 -10.04
CA HIS A 71 8.71 5.04 -11.35
C HIS A 71 9.61 6.26 -11.60
N LEU A 72 10.84 6.02 -12.05
CA LEU A 72 11.75 7.05 -12.54
C LEU A 72 11.21 7.63 -13.86
N ARG A 73 11.00 8.94 -13.94
CA ARG A 73 10.54 9.60 -15.18
C ARG A 73 11.73 10.11 -15.99
N PRO A 74 11.70 10.06 -17.34
CA PRO A 74 12.81 10.53 -18.16
C PRO A 74 13.26 11.97 -17.88
N ASN A 75 12.36 12.94 -17.68
CA ASN A 75 12.79 14.33 -17.38
C ASN A 75 13.15 14.57 -15.91
N ASP A 76 13.20 13.53 -15.07
CA ASP A 76 13.85 13.64 -13.75
C ASP A 76 15.38 13.65 -13.90
N LEU A 77 15.88 13.26 -15.07
CA LEU A 77 17.30 13.13 -15.40
C LEU A 77 17.75 14.28 -16.31
N GLU A 78 18.92 14.85 -16.02
CA GLU A 78 19.60 15.83 -16.86
C GLU A 78 20.81 15.22 -17.58
N LEU A 79 21.31 15.91 -18.60
CA LEU A 79 22.42 15.45 -19.43
C LEU A 79 23.51 16.52 -19.54
N PRO A 80 24.77 16.12 -19.81
CA PRO A 80 25.27 14.78 -20.18
C PRO A 80 25.40 13.79 -18.99
N VAL A 81 25.60 12.50 -19.31
CA VAL A 81 25.88 11.43 -18.34
C VAL A 81 27.39 11.26 -18.20
N THR A 82 27.89 11.06 -16.99
CA THR A 82 29.26 10.62 -16.73
C THR A 82 29.30 9.10 -16.63
N LEU A 83 30.10 8.46 -17.50
CA LEU A 83 30.46 7.05 -17.44
C LEU A 83 31.67 6.89 -16.52
N CYS A 84 31.57 6.11 -15.46
CA CYS A 84 32.62 5.93 -14.46
C CYS A 84 33.12 4.48 -14.50
N SER A 85 34.42 4.28 -14.70
CA SER A 85 35.08 2.95 -14.70
C SER A 85 36.40 3.00 -13.94
N GLY A 86 36.41 2.55 -12.68
CA GLY A 86 37.57 2.74 -11.80
C GLY A 86 37.83 4.24 -11.56
N ASN A 87 39.03 4.73 -11.90
CA ASN A 87 39.39 6.16 -11.81
C ASN A 87 39.12 6.94 -13.12
N ASN A 88 38.57 6.29 -14.15
CA ASN A 88 38.30 6.94 -15.42
C ASN A 88 36.85 7.44 -15.47
N GLU A 89 36.68 8.71 -15.86
CA GLU A 89 35.38 9.34 -16.09
C GLU A 89 35.31 9.85 -17.53
N ALA A 90 34.16 9.64 -18.19
CA ALA A 90 33.91 10.15 -19.53
C ALA A 90 32.49 10.71 -19.64
N LEU A 91 32.34 11.96 -20.09
CA LEU A 91 31.03 12.54 -20.39
C LEU A 91 30.49 11.98 -21.70
N GLN A 92 29.22 11.61 -21.70
CA GLN A 92 28.54 11.05 -22.85
C GLN A 92 27.07 11.49 -22.93
N ASP A 93 26.61 11.77 -24.14
CA ASP A 93 25.19 12.04 -24.46
C ASP A 93 24.62 11.06 -25.51
N ASP A 94 25.48 10.30 -26.21
CA ASP A 94 25.09 9.32 -27.22
C ASP A 94 24.47 8.07 -26.56
N PRO A 95 23.18 7.77 -26.81
CA PRO A 95 22.53 6.60 -26.22
C PRO A 95 23.19 5.28 -26.66
N GLY A 96 23.80 5.24 -27.85
CA GLY A 96 24.54 4.07 -28.33
C GLY A 96 25.79 3.78 -27.50
N ALA A 97 26.67 4.76 -27.34
CA ALA A 97 27.88 4.63 -26.53
C ALA A 97 27.59 4.34 -25.05
N ILE A 98 26.51 4.92 -24.50
CA ILE A 98 26.03 4.60 -23.15
C ILE A 98 25.59 3.13 -23.09
N PHE A 99 24.83 2.64 -24.07
CA PHE A 99 24.40 1.25 -24.13
C PHE A 99 25.59 0.28 -24.27
N GLU A 100 26.58 0.58 -25.11
CA GLU A 100 27.82 -0.20 -25.23
C GLU A 100 28.53 -0.32 -23.87
N PHE A 101 28.65 0.80 -23.14
CA PHE A 101 29.29 0.83 -21.83
C PHE A 101 28.59 -0.08 -20.80
N ILE A 102 27.26 -0.05 -20.77
CA ILE A 102 26.43 -0.84 -19.84
C ILE A 102 26.09 -2.24 -20.35
N SER A 103 26.43 -2.60 -21.59
CA SER A 103 26.07 -3.90 -22.17
C SER A 103 26.56 -5.08 -21.33
N VAL A 104 27.67 -4.89 -20.59
CA VAL A 104 28.23 -5.85 -19.62
C VAL A 104 27.34 -6.08 -18.40
N TRP A 105 26.40 -5.18 -18.10
CA TRP A 105 25.38 -5.36 -17.06
C TRP A 105 24.26 -6.30 -17.51
N LEU A 106 24.13 -6.49 -18.82
CA LEU A 106 23.01 -7.16 -19.48
C LEU A 106 23.47 -8.48 -20.09
N ASP A 107 22.50 -9.32 -20.47
CA ASP A 107 22.77 -10.60 -21.16
C ASP A 107 22.88 -10.43 -22.68
N CYS A 108 23.88 -9.66 -23.11
CA CYS A 108 24.05 -9.30 -24.52
C CYS A 108 25.30 -9.93 -25.12
N ASN A 109 25.18 -10.54 -26.30
CA ASN A 109 26.33 -10.84 -27.16
C ASN A 109 26.69 -9.63 -28.04
N GLU A 110 27.85 -9.67 -28.70
CA GLU A 110 28.35 -8.55 -29.51
C GLU A 110 27.39 -8.13 -30.63
N ALA A 111 26.79 -9.10 -31.34
CA ALA A 111 25.83 -8.83 -32.41
C ALA A 111 24.55 -8.14 -31.90
N MET A 112 24.04 -8.56 -30.74
CA MET A 112 22.87 -7.96 -30.11
C MET A 112 23.17 -6.54 -29.64
N THR A 113 24.33 -6.33 -29.01
CA THR A 113 24.78 -4.99 -28.60
C THR A 113 24.84 -4.06 -29.80
N ALA A 114 25.49 -4.47 -30.90
CA ALA A 114 25.57 -3.67 -32.13
C ALA A 114 24.18 -3.33 -32.69
N SER A 115 23.24 -4.29 -32.68
CA SER A 115 21.87 -4.06 -33.15
C SER A 115 21.11 -3.05 -32.29
N VAL A 116 21.19 -3.16 -30.95
CA VAL A 116 20.50 -2.24 -30.04
C VAL A 116 21.09 -0.83 -30.14
N VAL A 117 22.40 -0.71 -30.23
CA VAL A 117 23.10 0.55 -30.46
C VAL A 117 22.62 1.23 -31.73
N GLN A 118 22.51 0.48 -32.83
CA GLN A 118 22.02 1.00 -34.10
C GLN A 118 20.58 1.51 -33.98
N GLU A 119 19.70 0.79 -33.27
CA GLU A 119 18.31 1.21 -33.06
C GLU A 119 18.18 2.47 -32.20
N LEU A 120 19.01 2.60 -31.16
CA LEU A 120 19.04 3.77 -30.28
C LEU A 120 19.55 5.02 -31.03
N ARG A 121 20.66 4.88 -31.77
CA ARG A 121 21.20 5.98 -32.60
C ARG A 121 20.22 6.38 -33.70
N ASN A 122 19.55 5.41 -34.33
CA ASN A 122 18.50 5.68 -35.30
C ASN A 122 17.31 6.41 -34.66
N SER A 123 16.86 6.02 -33.46
CA SER A 123 15.80 6.72 -32.73
C SER A 123 16.13 8.20 -32.50
N ALA A 124 17.35 8.50 -32.07
CA ALA A 124 17.83 9.86 -31.86
C ALA A 124 17.87 10.67 -33.17
N ALA A 125 18.43 10.10 -34.24
CA ALA A 125 18.52 10.77 -35.55
C ALA A 125 17.14 11.03 -36.18
N MET A 126 16.20 10.08 -36.04
CA MET A 126 14.82 10.27 -36.48
C MET A 126 14.13 11.37 -35.67
N LEU A 127 14.32 11.40 -34.34
CA LEU A 127 13.74 12.44 -33.49
C LEU A 127 14.29 13.84 -33.84
N GLU A 128 15.57 13.97 -34.16
CA GLU A 128 16.14 15.23 -34.64
C GLU A 128 15.37 15.75 -35.86
N LYS A 129 15.14 14.89 -36.85
CA LYS A 129 14.35 15.26 -38.04
C LYS A 129 12.90 15.61 -37.69
N TRP A 130 12.28 14.87 -36.79
CA TRP A 130 10.94 15.19 -36.29
C TRP A 130 10.90 16.57 -35.63
N MET A 131 11.92 16.97 -34.87
CA MET A 131 12.02 18.30 -34.28
C MET A 131 12.19 19.40 -35.34
N GLU A 132 13.00 19.15 -36.38
CA GLU A 132 13.15 20.08 -37.51
C GLU A 132 11.80 20.35 -38.22
N LEU A 133 11.07 19.28 -38.53
CA LEU A 133 9.74 19.37 -39.16
C LEU A 133 8.72 20.03 -38.22
N GLY A 134 8.74 19.66 -36.94
CA GLY A 134 7.85 20.22 -35.92
C GLY A 134 8.05 21.73 -35.73
N ARG A 135 9.27 22.24 -35.93
CA ARG A 135 9.53 23.69 -35.86
C ARG A 135 8.89 24.48 -37.01
N GLN A 136 8.66 23.83 -38.14
CA GLN A 136 7.98 24.45 -39.29
C GLN A 136 6.45 24.43 -39.11
N THR A 137 5.95 23.71 -38.12
CA THR A 137 4.51 23.57 -37.86
C THR A 137 4.03 24.75 -37.01
N PRO A 138 2.94 25.44 -37.39
CA PRO A 138 2.34 26.48 -36.57
C PRO A 138 1.80 25.89 -35.26
N ILE A 139 1.63 26.74 -34.24
CA ILE A 139 0.97 26.34 -33.00
C ILE A 139 -0.49 26.03 -33.34
N LEU A 140 -0.91 24.80 -33.02
CA LEU A 140 -2.26 24.32 -33.29
C LEU A 140 -3.29 24.86 -32.28
N ASP A 141 -4.53 24.95 -32.74
CA ASP A 141 -5.71 25.41 -32.01
C ASP A 141 -6.91 24.48 -32.23
N LEU A 142 -8.09 24.85 -31.71
CA LEU A 142 -9.31 24.03 -31.84
C LEU A 142 -9.88 23.98 -33.27
N ASP A 143 -9.38 24.79 -34.20
CA ASP A 143 -9.78 24.77 -35.62
C ASP A 143 -8.82 23.98 -36.51
N SER A 144 -7.66 23.60 -35.97
CA SER A 144 -6.73 22.66 -36.59
C SER A 144 -7.37 21.29 -36.80
N SER A 145 -7.03 20.62 -37.91
CA SER A 145 -7.62 19.33 -38.26
C SER A 145 -7.10 18.22 -37.35
N PHE A 146 -7.84 17.11 -37.24
CA PHE A 146 -7.33 15.93 -36.50
C PHE A 146 -5.98 15.43 -37.03
N LEU A 147 -5.75 15.55 -38.34
CA LEU A 147 -4.49 15.17 -38.97
C LEU A 147 -3.31 16.07 -38.56
N ASP A 148 -3.56 17.36 -38.33
CA ASP A 148 -2.54 18.27 -37.79
C ASP A 148 -2.14 17.84 -36.37
N TRP A 149 -3.13 17.47 -35.54
CA TRP A 149 -2.91 16.92 -34.21
C TRP A 149 -2.19 15.56 -34.22
N GLU A 150 -2.41 14.71 -35.22
CA GLU A 150 -1.63 13.49 -35.43
C GLU A 150 -0.15 13.80 -35.71
N ARG A 151 0.12 14.85 -36.50
CA ARG A 151 1.48 15.25 -36.88
C ARG A 151 2.20 16.09 -35.82
N SER A 152 1.49 16.57 -34.80
CA SER A 152 2.07 17.36 -33.72
C SER A 152 2.75 16.51 -32.63
N VAL A 153 2.58 15.18 -32.66
CA VAL A 153 3.33 14.27 -31.79
C VAL A 153 4.75 14.17 -32.33
N VAL A 154 5.70 14.86 -31.70
CA VAL A 154 7.11 14.99 -32.14
C VAL A 154 8.03 14.10 -31.32
N THR A 155 7.85 14.03 -30.00
CA THR A 155 8.75 13.28 -29.10
C THR A 155 8.52 11.78 -29.09
N GLY A 156 7.34 11.32 -29.54
CA GLY A 156 7.03 9.89 -29.66
C GLY A 156 6.59 9.28 -28.33
N HIS A 157 6.89 8.00 -28.10
CA HIS A 157 6.50 7.33 -26.85
C HIS A 157 7.22 7.97 -25.65
N PRO A 158 6.52 8.28 -24.54
CA PRO A 158 7.08 9.03 -23.41
C PRO A 158 8.21 8.30 -22.68
N THR A 159 8.19 6.97 -22.60
CA THR A 159 9.20 6.16 -21.87
C THR A 159 9.99 5.15 -22.70
N HIS A 160 9.60 4.89 -23.94
CA HIS A 160 10.21 3.81 -24.71
C HIS A 160 11.59 4.26 -25.23
N PRO A 161 12.70 3.57 -24.97
CA PRO A 161 14.02 4.01 -25.45
C PRO A 161 14.10 4.12 -26.98
N PHE A 162 13.45 3.19 -27.68
CA PHE A 162 13.36 3.17 -29.14
C PHE A 162 12.20 4.02 -29.71
N HIS A 163 11.75 5.06 -28.99
CA HIS A 163 10.51 5.83 -29.25
C HIS A 163 10.31 6.28 -30.70
N ARG A 164 11.38 6.55 -31.45
CA ARG A 164 11.36 7.03 -32.83
C ARG A 164 12.17 6.19 -33.82
N THR A 165 12.67 5.02 -33.39
CA THR A 165 13.35 4.09 -34.30
C THR A 165 12.49 3.83 -35.53
N CYS A 166 13.09 3.89 -36.70
CA CYS A 166 12.50 3.56 -37.99
C CYS A 166 13.59 2.93 -38.88
N ILE A 167 13.57 1.60 -38.99
CA ILE A 167 14.55 0.84 -39.76
C ILE A 167 13.82 -0.04 -40.78
N ALA A 168 14.22 0.05 -42.03
CA ALA A 168 13.70 -0.80 -43.10
C ALA A 168 14.12 -2.27 -42.91
N ASN A 169 13.21 -3.20 -43.17
CA ASN A 169 13.55 -4.60 -43.35
C ASN A 169 14.45 -4.78 -44.58
N ARG A 170 15.25 -5.86 -44.62
CA ARG A 170 16.12 -6.24 -45.74
C ARG A 170 15.46 -6.28 -47.14
N LEU A 171 14.14 -6.43 -47.20
CA LEU A 171 13.37 -6.44 -48.46
C LEU A 171 13.09 -5.03 -49.00
N LEU A 172 13.30 -3.99 -48.20
CA LEU A 172 13.05 -2.60 -48.56
C LEU A 172 14.37 -1.84 -48.74
N GLN A 173 14.30 -0.68 -49.39
CA GLN A 173 15.41 0.26 -49.39
C GLN A 173 15.68 0.79 -47.97
N PRO A 174 16.95 1.02 -47.59
CA PRO A 174 17.30 1.62 -46.30
C PRO A 174 16.53 2.92 -46.05
N VAL A 175 16.15 3.14 -44.79
CA VAL A 175 15.42 4.33 -44.35
C VAL A 175 16.25 5.11 -43.36
N GLY A 176 16.47 6.39 -43.66
CA GLY A 176 17.11 7.38 -42.81
C GLY A 176 16.23 8.61 -42.57
N PRO A 177 16.72 9.56 -41.75
CA PRO A 177 16.03 10.81 -41.43
C PRO A 177 15.58 11.61 -42.66
N GLU A 178 16.37 11.60 -43.73
CA GLU A 178 16.09 12.26 -45.01
C GLU A 178 14.85 11.71 -45.74
N ASN A 179 14.47 10.45 -45.48
CA ASN A 179 13.29 9.84 -46.09
C ASN A 179 11.99 10.19 -45.35
N LEU A 180 12.08 10.68 -44.11
CA LEU A 180 10.93 10.95 -43.26
C LEU A 180 9.85 11.85 -43.93
N PRO A 181 10.18 12.96 -44.62
CA PRO A 181 9.17 13.77 -45.29
C PRO A 181 8.33 13.01 -46.33
N GLY A 182 8.96 12.09 -47.08
CA GLY A 182 8.26 11.22 -48.04
C GLY A 182 7.44 10.15 -47.34
N MET A 183 7.92 9.60 -46.23
CA MET A 183 7.13 8.66 -45.41
C MET A 183 5.90 9.33 -44.76
N LEU A 184 5.95 10.64 -44.52
CA LEU A 184 4.81 11.40 -43.99
C LEU A 184 3.79 11.81 -45.06
N ASN A 185 4.17 11.79 -46.33
CA ASN A 185 3.28 12.05 -47.47
C ASN A 185 3.46 10.93 -48.51
N PRO A 186 3.09 9.68 -48.17
CA PRO A 186 3.49 8.53 -48.95
C PRO A 186 2.74 8.41 -50.27
N ASP A 187 3.42 7.80 -51.24
CA ASP A 187 2.80 7.28 -52.46
C ASP A 187 2.01 6.01 -52.16
N ILE A 188 0.92 5.80 -52.90
CA ILE A 188 0.09 4.59 -52.80
C ILE A 188 0.17 3.82 -54.13
N SER A 189 0.54 2.56 -54.06
CA SER A 189 0.49 1.62 -55.18
C SER A 189 -0.76 0.75 -55.10
N PHE A 190 -1.41 0.52 -56.24
CA PHE A 190 -2.51 -0.42 -56.38
C PHE A 190 -2.02 -1.66 -57.11
N VAL A 191 -2.22 -2.83 -56.53
CA VAL A 191 -1.82 -4.11 -57.14
C VAL A 191 -3.04 -4.98 -57.43
N SER A 192 -3.03 -5.65 -58.58
CA SER A 192 -3.97 -6.71 -58.94
C SER A 192 -3.45 -8.03 -58.40
N VAL A 193 -4.28 -8.76 -57.66
CA VAL A 193 -3.89 -10.02 -57.00
C VAL A 193 -4.97 -11.08 -57.28
N PRO A 194 -4.61 -12.36 -57.53
CA PRO A 194 -5.59 -13.43 -57.64
C PRO A 194 -6.47 -13.53 -56.39
N ARG A 195 -7.79 -13.65 -56.57
CA ARG A 195 -8.74 -13.72 -55.45
C ARG A 195 -8.45 -14.88 -54.49
N THR A 196 -7.94 -16.00 -55.02
CA THR A 196 -7.56 -17.20 -54.25
C THR A 196 -6.37 -16.96 -53.31
N SER A 197 -5.57 -15.92 -53.55
CA SER A 197 -4.37 -15.60 -52.77
C SER A 197 -4.66 -14.71 -51.56
N VAL A 198 -5.90 -14.21 -51.40
CA VAL A 198 -6.25 -13.29 -50.32
C VAL A 198 -7.59 -13.65 -49.67
N ARG A 199 -7.77 -13.21 -48.43
CA ARG A 199 -9.05 -13.21 -47.71
C ARG A 199 -9.51 -11.78 -47.50
N THR A 200 -10.81 -11.54 -47.62
CA THR A 200 -11.41 -10.22 -47.43
C THR A 200 -12.44 -10.28 -46.32
N ALA A 201 -12.53 -9.21 -45.53
CA ALA A 201 -13.50 -9.03 -44.47
C ALA A 201 -14.26 -7.72 -44.71
N GLY A 202 -15.58 -7.73 -44.46
CA GLY A 202 -16.45 -6.58 -44.74
C GLY A 202 -16.57 -6.26 -46.24
N PRO A 203 -17.08 -5.07 -46.60
CA PRO A 203 -17.29 -4.67 -47.99
C PRO A 203 -16.01 -4.17 -48.68
N PHE A 204 -14.89 -4.90 -48.53
CA PHE A 204 -13.56 -4.44 -48.94
C PHE A 204 -13.50 -4.00 -50.41
N ASP A 205 -13.89 -4.86 -51.35
CA ASP A 205 -13.78 -4.57 -52.79
C ASP A 205 -14.54 -3.32 -53.19
N LYS A 206 -15.78 -3.19 -52.71
CA LYS A 206 -16.64 -2.03 -52.97
C LYS A 206 -16.00 -0.73 -52.49
N LEU A 207 -15.34 -0.76 -51.33
CA LEU A 207 -14.68 0.42 -50.77
C LEU A 207 -13.37 0.74 -51.49
N ILE A 208 -12.61 -0.26 -51.93
CA ILE A 208 -11.41 -0.06 -52.76
C ILE A 208 -11.77 0.45 -54.15
N GLU A 209 -12.84 -0.04 -54.78
CA GLU A 209 -13.35 0.50 -56.04
C GLU A 209 -13.70 1.99 -55.92
N ALA A 210 -14.31 2.39 -54.79
CA ALA A 210 -14.59 3.81 -54.52
C ALA A 210 -13.30 4.63 -54.35
N MET A 211 -12.28 4.08 -53.69
CA MET A 211 -10.96 4.71 -53.55
C MET A 211 -10.24 4.82 -54.90
N MET A 212 -10.29 3.80 -55.76
CA MET A 212 -9.71 3.85 -57.10
C MET A 212 -10.38 4.91 -57.96
N LYS A 213 -11.73 4.99 -57.90
CA LYS A 213 -12.49 6.03 -58.57
C LYS A 213 -12.12 7.42 -58.07
N HIS A 214 -11.87 7.59 -56.77
CA HIS A 214 -11.40 8.85 -56.18
C HIS A 214 -10.07 9.32 -56.78
N PHE A 215 -9.17 8.38 -57.08
CA PHE A 215 -7.89 8.67 -57.75
C PHE A 215 -7.96 8.68 -59.29
N GLY A 216 -9.12 8.43 -59.90
CA GLY A 216 -9.27 8.37 -61.35
C GLY A 216 -8.73 7.10 -62.02
N ILE A 217 -8.45 6.05 -61.24
CA ILE A 217 -7.88 4.78 -61.72
C ILE A 217 -9.00 3.93 -62.34
N SER A 218 -8.83 3.53 -63.60
CA SER A 218 -9.77 2.67 -64.33
C SER A 218 -9.16 1.31 -64.65
N VAL A 219 -9.77 0.22 -64.16
CA VAL A 219 -9.30 -1.15 -64.38
C VAL A 219 -10.39 -1.98 -65.04
N ALA A 220 -10.02 -2.80 -66.03
CA ALA A 220 -10.90 -3.82 -66.59
C ALA A 220 -11.10 -4.92 -65.54
N ASN A 221 -12.27 -4.97 -64.89
CA ASN A 221 -12.62 -6.00 -63.90
C ASN A 221 -12.53 -7.40 -64.52
N SER A 222 -11.44 -8.12 -64.23
CA SER A 222 -11.34 -9.55 -64.53
C SER A 222 -11.97 -10.33 -63.36
N ARG A 223 -12.92 -11.23 -63.64
CA ARG A 223 -13.71 -11.96 -62.63
C ARG A 223 -12.87 -12.81 -61.63
N GLY A 224 -11.55 -12.90 -61.78
CA GLY A 224 -10.66 -13.72 -60.95
C GLY A 224 -9.67 -12.95 -60.06
N ASN A 225 -9.56 -11.63 -60.20
CA ASN A 225 -8.60 -10.81 -59.47
C ASN A 225 -9.29 -9.80 -58.56
N THR A 226 -8.56 -9.30 -57.57
CA THR A 226 -8.96 -8.23 -56.67
C THR A 226 -7.86 -7.20 -56.57
N THR A 227 -8.23 -5.94 -56.37
CA THR A 227 -7.24 -4.86 -56.20
C THR A 227 -6.96 -4.64 -54.73
N VAL A 228 -5.68 -4.53 -54.38
CA VAL A 228 -5.22 -4.22 -53.02
C VAL A 228 -4.32 -2.98 -53.08
N PRO A 229 -4.63 -1.91 -52.34
CA PRO A 229 -3.69 -0.81 -52.17
C PRO A 229 -2.61 -1.17 -51.15
N CYS A 230 -1.40 -0.64 -51.36
CA CYS A 230 -0.32 -0.67 -50.40
C CYS A 230 0.50 0.62 -50.46
N LEU A 231 1.27 0.89 -49.40
CA LEU A 231 2.30 1.94 -49.47
C LEU A 231 3.33 1.54 -50.53
N THR A 232 3.70 2.45 -51.42
CA THR A 232 4.70 2.17 -52.47
C THR A 232 6.02 1.70 -51.87
N GLN A 233 6.41 2.25 -50.72
CA GLN A 233 7.59 1.81 -49.97
C GLN A 233 7.51 0.35 -49.52
N HIS A 234 6.31 -0.19 -49.29
CA HIS A 234 6.10 -1.58 -48.89
C HIS A 234 6.06 -2.55 -50.08
N LEU A 235 5.81 -2.04 -51.29
CA LEU A 235 5.60 -2.81 -52.51
C LEU A 235 6.68 -3.88 -52.76
N PRO A 236 7.99 -3.63 -52.59
CA PRO A 236 9.01 -4.67 -52.80
C PRO A 236 8.81 -5.90 -51.92
N ALA A 237 8.44 -5.70 -50.66
CA ALA A 237 8.18 -6.81 -49.74
C ALA A 237 6.86 -7.52 -50.05
N LEU A 238 5.84 -6.79 -50.50
CA LEU A 238 4.59 -7.39 -50.97
C LEU A 238 4.84 -8.28 -52.20
N LEU A 239 5.53 -7.78 -53.22
CA LEU A 239 5.83 -8.53 -54.44
C LEU A 239 6.72 -9.77 -54.17
N HIS A 240 7.60 -9.70 -53.17
CA HIS A 240 8.41 -10.85 -52.76
C HIS A 240 7.55 -12.04 -52.29
N TYR A 241 6.56 -11.80 -51.42
CA TYR A 241 5.69 -12.85 -50.88
C TYR A 241 4.46 -13.15 -51.75
N PHE A 242 4.13 -12.24 -52.68
CA PHE A 242 3.02 -12.36 -53.62
C PHE A 242 3.51 -12.11 -55.06
N PRO A 243 4.31 -13.03 -55.64
CA PRO A 243 4.94 -12.82 -56.95
C PRO A 243 3.95 -12.78 -58.12
N LYS A 244 2.69 -13.18 -57.91
CA LYS A 244 1.60 -13.05 -58.88
C LYS A 244 0.86 -11.71 -58.80
N ALA A 245 1.23 -10.84 -57.86
CA ALA A 245 0.67 -9.50 -57.78
C ALA A 245 1.28 -8.62 -58.87
N GLU A 246 0.44 -7.90 -59.59
CA GLU A 246 0.85 -7.02 -60.68
C GLU A 246 0.53 -5.56 -60.33
N LEU A 247 1.49 -4.66 -60.49
CA LEU A 247 1.28 -3.23 -60.26
C LEU A 247 0.32 -2.68 -61.33
N ILE A 248 -0.76 -2.05 -60.88
CA ILE A 248 -1.73 -1.37 -61.74
C ILE A 248 -1.29 0.07 -61.95
N GLU A 249 -1.17 0.82 -60.85
CA GLU A 249 -0.85 2.25 -60.87
C GLU A 249 -0.26 2.68 -59.52
N THR A 250 0.59 3.70 -59.55
CA THR A 250 1.12 4.36 -58.34
C THR A 250 0.68 5.81 -58.34
N VAL A 251 0.02 6.22 -57.27
CA VAL A 251 -0.44 7.60 -57.05
C VAL A 251 0.60 8.31 -56.17
N PRO A 252 1.34 9.30 -56.70
CA PRO A 252 2.34 10.02 -55.93
C PRO A 252 1.70 10.97 -54.92
N ASN A 253 2.25 11.05 -53.71
CA ASN A 253 1.73 11.85 -52.59
C ASN A 253 0.21 11.69 -52.37
N GLY A 254 -0.30 10.47 -52.59
CA GLY A 254 -1.74 10.18 -52.58
C GLY A 254 -2.38 10.21 -51.19
N ALA A 255 -1.57 10.25 -50.12
CA ALA A 255 -2.05 10.27 -48.75
C ALA A 255 -1.11 11.00 -47.79
N VAL A 256 -1.60 11.21 -46.58
CA VAL A 256 -0.83 11.82 -45.48
C VAL A 256 -0.80 10.86 -44.30
N ALA A 257 0.39 10.59 -43.78
CA ALA A 257 0.57 9.67 -42.67
C ALA A 257 0.15 10.27 -41.33
N GLN A 258 -0.51 9.44 -40.50
CA GLN A 258 -0.85 9.72 -39.11
C GLN A 258 0.34 9.37 -38.18
N ALA A 259 0.19 9.54 -36.86
CA ALA A 259 1.27 9.31 -35.89
C ALA A 259 1.86 7.89 -35.93
N ALA A 260 1.11 6.90 -36.41
CA ALA A 260 1.56 5.51 -36.57
C ALA A 260 2.39 5.26 -37.85
N MET A 261 2.57 6.27 -38.71
CA MET A 261 3.19 6.25 -40.05
C MET A 261 2.49 5.35 -41.08
N ARG A 262 2.16 4.11 -40.72
CA ARG A 262 1.50 3.13 -41.60
C ARG A 262 0.00 3.35 -41.77
N THR A 263 -0.59 4.20 -40.94
CA THR A 263 -2.00 4.61 -41.09
C THR A 263 -2.00 5.95 -41.79
N VAL A 264 -2.74 6.05 -42.87
CA VAL A 264 -2.77 7.25 -43.69
C VAL A 264 -4.20 7.74 -43.89
N SER A 265 -4.35 9.04 -43.94
CA SER A 265 -5.58 9.70 -44.38
C SER A 265 -5.43 10.11 -45.84
N ILE A 266 -6.45 9.82 -46.64
CA ILE A 266 -6.48 10.20 -48.06
C ILE A 266 -7.38 11.43 -48.18
N PRO A 267 -6.86 12.60 -48.58
CA PRO A 267 -7.68 13.80 -48.74
C PRO A 267 -8.90 13.56 -49.63
N GLY A 268 -10.09 13.85 -49.12
CA GLY A 268 -11.36 13.69 -49.82
C GLY A 268 -11.95 12.27 -49.81
N PHE A 269 -11.26 11.27 -49.25
CA PHE A 269 -11.79 9.93 -49.06
C PHE A 269 -12.31 9.74 -47.62
N VAL A 270 -13.39 8.99 -47.47
CA VAL A 270 -14.15 8.89 -46.20
C VAL A 270 -13.56 7.94 -45.15
N TYR A 271 -12.54 7.16 -45.52
CA TYR A 271 -11.86 6.21 -44.62
C TYR A 271 -10.37 6.52 -44.54
N ASP A 272 -9.79 6.30 -43.37
CA ASP A 272 -8.35 6.16 -43.21
C ASP A 272 -7.94 4.72 -43.56
N VAL A 273 -6.69 4.53 -43.98
CA VAL A 273 -6.19 3.21 -44.40
C VAL A 273 -4.96 2.84 -43.58
N LYS A 274 -5.03 1.69 -42.91
CA LYS A 274 -3.94 1.10 -42.12
C LYS A 274 -3.26 0.03 -42.98
N PHE A 275 -2.04 0.29 -43.39
CA PHE A 275 -1.25 -0.61 -44.22
C PHE A 275 -0.27 -1.45 -43.41
N SER A 276 0.08 -2.62 -43.94
CA SER A 276 1.34 -3.26 -43.61
C SER A 276 2.51 -2.40 -44.11
N LEU A 277 3.52 -2.25 -43.25
CA LEU A 277 4.77 -1.56 -43.56
C LEU A 277 5.93 -2.38 -42.99
N ALA A 278 6.84 -2.84 -43.85
CA ALA A 278 7.98 -3.66 -43.46
C ALA A 278 9.13 -2.81 -42.89
N CYS A 279 8.79 -1.90 -41.97
CA CYS A 279 9.73 -1.11 -41.17
C CYS A 279 9.56 -1.45 -39.69
N LEU A 280 10.67 -1.55 -38.97
CA LEU A 280 10.74 -1.61 -37.52
C LEU A 280 10.49 -0.20 -36.98
N VAL A 281 9.35 0.03 -36.32
CA VAL A 281 9.00 1.32 -35.71
C VAL A 281 8.70 1.12 -34.23
N THR A 282 9.42 1.83 -33.34
CA THR A 282 9.30 1.67 -31.89
C THR A 282 9.43 0.20 -31.46
N SER A 283 10.54 -0.43 -31.88
CA SER A 283 10.94 -1.85 -31.67
C SER A 283 10.02 -2.94 -32.24
N ALA A 284 8.93 -2.59 -32.95
CA ALA A 284 8.03 -3.57 -33.55
C ALA A 284 7.97 -3.44 -35.08
N LEU A 285 8.00 -4.58 -35.78
CA LEU A 285 7.81 -4.63 -37.23
C LEU A 285 6.36 -4.28 -37.58
N ARG A 286 6.15 -3.28 -38.43
CA ARG A 286 4.85 -2.66 -38.69
C ARG A 286 3.99 -3.34 -39.77
N VAL A 287 4.21 -4.63 -40.02
CA VAL A 287 3.25 -5.48 -40.76
C VAL A 287 2.04 -5.83 -39.88
N LEU A 288 0.84 -5.95 -40.43
CA LEU A 288 -0.41 -6.16 -39.68
C LEU A 288 -0.75 -7.65 -39.53
N PRO A 289 -1.02 -8.18 -38.33
CA PRO A 289 -1.39 -9.58 -38.16
C PRO A 289 -2.66 -9.97 -38.95
N CYS A 290 -2.66 -11.14 -39.60
CA CYS A 290 -3.79 -11.59 -40.43
C CYS A 290 -5.09 -11.69 -39.61
N TRP A 291 -5.01 -12.23 -38.39
CA TRP A 291 -6.18 -12.37 -37.51
C TRP A 291 -6.86 -11.02 -37.21
N SER A 292 -6.10 -9.93 -37.15
CA SER A 292 -6.65 -8.60 -36.87
C SER A 292 -7.49 -8.07 -38.03
N ALA A 293 -7.11 -8.39 -39.27
CA ALA A 293 -7.89 -8.08 -40.46
C ALA A 293 -9.17 -8.92 -40.53
N ASP A 294 -9.06 -10.22 -40.26
CA ASP A 294 -10.18 -11.16 -40.29
C ASP A 294 -11.26 -10.78 -39.23
N ALA A 295 -10.84 -10.35 -38.03
CA ALA A 295 -11.74 -10.00 -36.93
C ALA A 295 -12.30 -8.56 -36.96
N ALA A 296 -11.68 -7.64 -37.71
CA ALA A 296 -11.91 -6.20 -37.61
C ALA A 296 -13.39 -5.75 -37.70
N PRO A 297 -14.17 -6.17 -38.73
CA PRO A 297 -15.56 -5.73 -38.84
C PRO A 297 -16.46 -6.27 -37.72
N LYS A 298 -16.27 -7.54 -37.32
CA LYS A 298 -17.06 -8.18 -36.26
C LYS A 298 -16.76 -7.54 -34.91
N LEU A 299 -15.47 -7.32 -34.62
CA LEU A 299 -15.03 -6.65 -33.39
C LEU A 299 -15.57 -5.22 -33.33
N THR A 300 -15.54 -4.48 -34.44
CA THR A 300 -16.11 -3.14 -34.51
C THR A 300 -17.58 -3.10 -34.14
N CYS A 301 -18.38 -4.08 -34.60
CA CYS A 301 -19.80 -4.17 -34.25
C CYS A 301 -19.99 -4.40 -32.75
N LEU A 302 -19.31 -5.41 -32.19
CA LEU A 302 -19.35 -5.71 -30.76
C LEU A 302 -18.96 -4.49 -29.91
N LEU A 303 -17.83 -3.86 -30.21
CA LEU A 303 -17.32 -2.74 -29.42
C LEU A 303 -18.24 -1.52 -29.49
N LYS A 304 -18.88 -1.25 -30.63
CA LYS A 304 -19.87 -0.18 -30.76
C LYS A 304 -21.14 -0.46 -29.95
N GLU A 305 -21.54 -1.72 -29.85
CA GLU A 305 -22.73 -2.15 -29.10
C GLU A 305 -22.52 -2.02 -27.58
N ILE A 306 -21.36 -2.45 -27.07
CA ILE A 306 -21.09 -2.46 -25.63
C ILE A 306 -20.63 -1.11 -25.07
N SER A 307 -20.17 -0.18 -25.92
CA SER A 307 -19.58 1.09 -25.47
C SER A 307 -20.62 2.15 -25.14
N PRO A 308 -20.37 3.01 -24.13
CA PRO A 308 -21.28 4.09 -23.80
C PRO A 308 -21.33 5.13 -24.95
N PRO A 309 -22.46 5.86 -25.14
CA PRO A 309 -22.65 6.75 -26.30
C PRO A 309 -21.58 7.85 -26.49
N ASN A 310 -20.96 8.29 -25.39
CA ASN A 310 -19.92 9.32 -25.40
C ASN A 310 -18.50 8.77 -25.65
N LEU A 311 -18.34 7.44 -25.74
CA LEU A 311 -17.14 6.78 -26.20
C LEU A 311 -17.32 6.36 -27.68
N TRP A 312 -16.68 7.09 -28.59
CA TRP A 312 -16.76 6.78 -30.02
C TRP A 312 -15.74 5.73 -30.41
N ILE A 313 -16.19 4.63 -31.02
CA ILE A 313 -15.31 3.64 -31.62
C ILE A 313 -14.92 4.10 -33.02
N VAL A 314 -13.62 4.25 -33.27
CA VAL A 314 -13.10 4.47 -34.62
C VAL A 314 -13.05 3.10 -35.33
N GLY A 315 -14.15 2.75 -35.99
CA GLY A 315 -14.39 1.38 -36.47
C GLY A 315 -13.46 0.95 -37.60
N GLU A 316 -13.04 -0.31 -37.58
CA GLU A 316 -12.30 -0.97 -38.66
C GLU A 316 -13.32 -1.80 -39.48
N VAL A 317 -13.74 -1.26 -40.63
CA VAL A 317 -14.99 -1.68 -41.31
C VAL A 317 -14.78 -2.70 -42.43
N ALA A 318 -13.58 -2.75 -42.99
CA ALA A 318 -13.22 -3.69 -44.04
C ALA A 318 -11.72 -3.96 -44.02
N ALA A 319 -11.31 -5.14 -44.46
CA ALA A 319 -9.90 -5.51 -44.53
C ALA A 319 -9.63 -6.56 -45.60
N VAL A 320 -8.36 -6.68 -45.96
CA VAL A 320 -7.80 -7.78 -46.77
C VAL A 320 -6.55 -8.30 -46.10
N THR A 321 -6.27 -9.59 -46.25
CA THR A 321 -5.03 -10.23 -45.82
C THR A 321 -4.65 -11.39 -46.73
N GLY A 322 -3.42 -11.90 -46.64
CA GLY A 322 -2.96 -13.04 -47.41
C GLY A 322 -3.64 -14.35 -47.03
N ASN A 323 -3.77 -15.26 -47.99
CA ASN A 323 -4.33 -16.60 -47.79
C ASN A 323 -3.25 -17.71 -47.78
N GLN A 324 -1.98 -17.36 -47.65
CA GLN A 324 -0.90 -18.34 -47.50
C GLN A 324 -1.04 -19.16 -46.21
N GLN A 325 -0.45 -20.36 -46.19
CA GLN A 325 -0.35 -21.18 -44.99
C GLN A 325 0.57 -20.54 -43.94
N ASP A 326 1.68 -19.93 -44.36
CA ASP A 326 2.54 -19.18 -43.46
C ASP A 326 1.95 -17.79 -43.17
N MET A 327 1.45 -17.62 -41.95
CA MET A 327 0.85 -16.36 -41.50
C MET A 327 1.88 -15.23 -41.33
N ALA A 328 3.16 -15.54 -41.17
CA ALA A 328 4.23 -14.54 -41.12
C ALA A 328 4.51 -13.92 -42.49
N GLU A 329 4.26 -14.66 -43.58
CA GLU A 329 4.34 -14.17 -44.95
C GLU A 329 3.02 -13.51 -45.39
N ALA A 330 1.89 -14.14 -45.08
CA ALA A 330 0.55 -13.66 -45.46
C ALA A 330 0.27 -12.22 -45.02
N ARG A 331 0.80 -11.81 -43.86
CA ARG A 331 0.60 -10.48 -43.28
C ARG A 331 1.16 -9.32 -44.11
N TYR A 332 2.03 -9.58 -45.08
CA TYR A 332 2.56 -8.54 -45.98
C TYR A 332 1.52 -8.02 -46.99
N MET A 333 0.39 -8.72 -47.17
CA MET A 333 -0.75 -8.22 -47.97
C MET A 333 -1.77 -7.44 -47.14
N THR A 334 -1.62 -7.40 -45.83
CA THR A 334 -2.69 -6.91 -44.96
C THR A 334 -2.92 -5.41 -45.09
N CYS A 335 -4.19 -5.04 -45.27
CA CYS A 335 -4.68 -3.66 -45.33
C CYS A 335 -6.06 -3.58 -44.64
N ILE A 336 -6.27 -2.56 -43.81
CA ILE A 336 -7.51 -2.36 -43.04
C ILE A 336 -8.05 -0.94 -43.28
N LEU A 337 -9.32 -0.82 -43.64
CA LEU A 337 -10.04 0.45 -43.76
C LEU A 337 -10.69 0.81 -42.43
N ARG A 338 -10.46 2.05 -41.98
CA ARG A 338 -10.89 2.59 -40.70
C ARG A 338 -11.75 3.84 -40.91
N GLU A 339 -12.81 4.00 -40.13
CA GLU A 339 -13.66 5.19 -40.15
C GLU A 339 -12.86 6.47 -39.85
N ASN A 340 -13.14 7.53 -40.60
CA ASN A 340 -12.66 8.87 -40.29
C ASN A 340 -13.77 9.66 -39.59
N LEU A 341 -13.53 10.11 -38.36
CA LEU A 341 -14.54 10.77 -37.52
C LEU A 341 -14.56 12.31 -37.65
N GLU A 342 -13.71 12.90 -38.49
CA GLU A 342 -13.56 14.35 -38.65
C GLU A 342 -14.89 15.01 -39.06
N SER A 343 -15.61 14.43 -40.04
CA SER A 343 -16.89 14.95 -40.51
C SER A 343 -17.95 14.94 -39.41
N ARG A 344 -17.97 13.91 -38.57
CA ARG A 344 -18.89 13.80 -37.43
C ARG A 344 -18.55 14.84 -36.36
N ALA A 345 -17.27 15.05 -36.06
CA ALA A 345 -16.83 16.06 -35.10
C ALA A 345 -17.21 17.47 -35.58
N LYS A 346 -17.01 17.78 -36.87
CA LYS A 346 -17.44 19.04 -37.48
C LYS A 346 -18.94 19.29 -37.34
N GLN A 347 -19.78 18.29 -37.62
CA GLN A 347 -21.23 18.39 -37.44
C GLN A 347 -21.63 18.69 -35.98
N ASN A 348 -20.86 18.19 -35.01
CA ASN A 348 -21.10 18.41 -33.59
C ASN A 348 -20.43 19.67 -33.02
N ASN A 349 -19.72 20.46 -33.84
CA ASN A 349 -18.88 21.57 -33.38
C ASN A 349 -17.84 21.14 -32.32
N GLU A 350 -17.23 19.98 -32.56
CA GLU A 350 -16.19 19.37 -31.74
C GLU A 350 -14.85 19.35 -32.48
N ALA A 351 -13.76 19.47 -31.74
CA ALA A 351 -12.40 19.18 -32.19
C ALA A 351 -11.99 17.78 -31.70
N LEU A 352 -11.26 17.05 -32.54
CA LEU A 352 -10.64 15.77 -32.19
C LEU A 352 -9.15 16.01 -31.95
N ILE A 353 -8.65 15.63 -30.78
CA ILE A 353 -7.25 15.83 -30.41
C ILE A 353 -6.70 14.55 -29.80
N LEU A 354 -5.53 14.10 -30.23
CA LEU A 354 -4.86 12.98 -29.58
C LEU A 354 -4.47 13.33 -28.13
N SER A 355 -4.70 12.41 -27.21
CA SER A 355 -4.31 12.60 -25.81
C SER A 355 -2.80 12.77 -25.67
N SER A 356 -1.99 12.06 -26.47
CA SER A 356 -0.54 12.26 -26.53
C SER A 356 -0.14 13.63 -27.08
N ALA A 357 -0.92 14.21 -28.00
CA ALA A 357 -0.63 15.54 -28.54
C ALA A 357 -0.87 16.63 -27.49
N LEU A 358 -1.85 16.47 -26.61
CA LEU A 358 -2.07 17.41 -25.49
C LEU A 358 -0.88 17.47 -24.52
N MET A 359 -0.12 16.37 -24.39
CA MET A 359 1.08 16.28 -23.53
C MET A 359 2.32 16.91 -24.18
N GLU A 360 2.31 17.17 -25.49
CA GLU A 360 3.44 17.72 -26.23
C GLU A 360 3.59 19.22 -25.99
N LYS A 361 4.84 19.69 -26.04
CA LYS A 361 5.16 21.13 -26.01
C LYS A 361 5.40 21.59 -27.47
N PRO A 362 4.69 22.62 -27.97
CA PRO A 362 4.96 23.18 -29.29
C PRO A 362 6.44 23.55 -29.42
N MET A 363 7.04 23.32 -30.59
CA MET A 363 8.47 23.56 -30.77
C MET A 363 8.82 25.04 -30.51
N GLY A 364 9.68 25.29 -29.52
CA GLY A 364 10.06 26.63 -29.09
C GLY A 364 9.24 27.20 -27.92
N GLY A 365 8.17 26.51 -27.49
CA GLY A 365 7.38 26.84 -26.30
C GLY A 365 7.79 26.04 -25.05
N SER A 366 7.45 26.56 -23.87
CA SER A 366 7.67 25.91 -22.57
C SER A 366 6.43 25.21 -22.01
N ARG A 367 5.24 25.54 -22.52
CA ARG A 367 3.93 25.02 -22.12
C ARG A 367 3.47 23.90 -23.05
N THR A 368 2.74 22.94 -22.51
CA THR A 368 2.08 21.85 -23.25
C THR A 368 0.89 22.36 -24.05
N TYR A 369 0.42 21.59 -25.04
CA TYR A 369 -0.82 21.91 -25.75
C TYR A 369 -2.05 21.92 -24.83
N ALA A 370 -2.10 21.07 -23.79
CA ALA A 370 -3.12 21.15 -22.75
C ALA A 370 -3.11 22.53 -22.05
N GLU A 371 -1.93 23.04 -21.68
CA GLU A 371 -1.83 24.36 -21.07
C GLU A 371 -2.22 25.49 -22.03
N VAL A 372 -1.82 25.39 -23.30
CA VAL A 372 -2.10 26.42 -24.32
C VAL A 372 -3.59 26.46 -24.67
N LEU A 373 -4.22 25.33 -24.97
CA LEU A 373 -5.62 25.31 -25.45
C LEU A 373 -6.63 25.70 -24.36
N PHE A 374 -6.32 25.39 -23.10
CA PHE A 374 -7.23 25.59 -21.98
C PHE A 374 -6.81 26.75 -21.06
N ASP A 375 -5.85 27.58 -21.50
CA ASP A 375 -5.37 28.75 -20.76
C ASP A 375 -4.96 28.42 -19.31
N LEU A 376 -4.26 27.30 -19.11
CA LEU A 376 -3.85 26.84 -17.78
C LEU A 376 -2.59 27.60 -17.35
N HIS A 377 -2.75 28.68 -16.60
CA HIS A 377 -1.64 29.54 -16.17
C HIS A 377 -1.11 29.20 -14.79
N THR A 378 -1.98 28.74 -13.89
CA THR A 378 -1.63 28.43 -12.51
C THR A 378 -1.76 26.94 -12.24
N THR A 379 -1.09 26.46 -11.19
CA THR A 379 -1.24 25.06 -10.78
C THR A 379 -2.67 24.71 -10.39
N ALA A 380 -3.43 25.65 -9.82
CA ALA A 380 -4.84 25.45 -9.52
C ALA A 380 -5.69 25.21 -10.79
N ASP A 381 -5.36 25.90 -11.90
CA ASP A 381 -6.03 25.67 -13.19
C ASP A 381 -5.68 24.28 -13.74
N LYS A 382 -4.41 23.90 -13.68
CA LYS A 382 -3.94 22.55 -14.07
C LYS A 382 -4.64 21.46 -13.28
N VAL A 383 -4.73 21.58 -11.96
CA VAL A 383 -5.43 20.63 -11.07
C VAL A 383 -6.92 20.53 -11.43
N ARG A 384 -7.60 21.67 -11.63
CA ARG A 384 -9.03 21.71 -11.99
C ARG A 384 -9.28 21.02 -13.33
N TRP A 385 -8.47 21.33 -14.33
CA TRP A 385 -8.57 20.73 -15.66
C TRP A 385 -8.25 19.24 -15.63
N PHE A 386 -7.16 18.84 -14.95
CA PHE A 386 -6.75 17.45 -14.82
C PHE A 386 -7.82 16.60 -14.13
N LYS A 387 -8.43 17.10 -13.05
CA LYS A 387 -9.57 16.44 -12.41
C LYS A 387 -10.72 16.18 -13.40
N SER A 388 -11.09 17.19 -14.19
CA SER A 388 -12.12 17.05 -15.23
C SER A 388 -11.72 16.03 -16.31
N TYR A 389 -10.49 16.10 -16.81
CA TYR A 389 -9.94 15.17 -17.80
C TYR A 389 -10.01 13.72 -17.30
N VAL A 390 -9.52 13.46 -16.09
CA VAL A 390 -9.50 12.12 -15.47
C VAL A 390 -10.91 11.60 -15.24
N GLN A 391 -11.84 12.43 -14.74
CA GLN A 391 -13.23 12.01 -14.51
C GLN A 391 -13.93 11.59 -15.82
N HIS A 392 -13.79 12.36 -16.89
CA HIS A 392 -14.39 12.02 -18.19
C HIS A 392 -13.73 10.78 -18.81
N LEU A 393 -12.41 10.64 -18.67
CA LEU A 393 -11.68 9.51 -19.22
C LEU A 393 -12.03 8.20 -18.48
N LEU A 394 -11.96 8.20 -17.15
CA LEU A 394 -12.20 7.01 -16.32
C LEU A 394 -13.64 6.51 -16.45
N SER A 395 -14.63 7.42 -16.41
CA SER A 395 -16.04 7.04 -16.55
C SER A 395 -16.35 6.33 -17.87
N LEU A 396 -15.69 6.71 -18.96
CA LEU A 396 -15.87 6.08 -20.27
C LEU A 396 -15.01 4.82 -20.44
N ALA A 397 -13.79 4.83 -19.94
CA ALA A 397 -12.85 3.73 -20.11
C ALA A 397 -13.17 2.51 -19.24
N LEU A 398 -13.71 2.74 -18.03
CA LEU A 398 -14.00 1.68 -17.06
C LEU A 398 -15.40 1.10 -17.19
N ASP A 399 -16.34 1.79 -17.84
CA ASP A 399 -17.70 1.31 -18.01
C ASP A 399 -17.77 -0.04 -18.76
N PRO A 400 -17.09 -0.23 -19.92
CA PRO A 400 -17.02 -1.54 -20.57
C PRO A 400 -16.26 -2.60 -19.75
N LEU A 401 -15.30 -2.18 -18.93
CA LEU A 401 -14.55 -3.08 -18.04
C LEU A 401 -15.47 -3.66 -16.95
N VAL A 402 -16.25 -2.80 -16.30
CA VAL A 402 -17.15 -3.20 -15.20
C VAL A 402 -18.35 -3.97 -15.72
N ARG A 403 -18.99 -3.52 -16.81
CA ARG A 403 -20.21 -4.16 -17.34
C ARG A 403 -19.92 -5.44 -18.14
N HIS A 404 -18.82 -5.47 -18.87
CA HIS A 404 -18.57 -6.51 -19.87
C HIS A 404 -17.22 -7.22 -19.72
N GLN A 405 -16.37 -6.82 -18.75
CA GLN A 405 -14.99 -7.32 -18.63
C GLN A 405 -14.19 -7.14 -19.93
N VAL A 406 -14.43 -6.01 -20.61
CA VAL A 406 -13.72 -5.61 -21.83
C VAL A 406 -12.78 -4.45 -21.52
N GLY A 407 -11.49 -4.70 -21.68
CA GLY A 407 -10.43 -3.72 -21.44
C GLY A 407 -9.96 -3.07 -22.73
N PHE A 408 -10.25 -1.78 -22.88
CA PHE A 408 -9.72 -0.96 -23.97
C PHE A 408 -8.29 -0.47 -23.66
N GLU A 409 -7.44 -0.40 -24.68
CA GLU A 409 -6.06 0.07 -24.55
C GLU A 409 -5.97 1.61 -24.65
N PHE A 410 -6.47 2.30 -23.61
CA PHE A 410 -6.53 3.78 -23.51
C PHE A 410 -5.18 4.48 -23.30
N HIS A 411 -4.11 4.06 -24.01
CA HIS A 411 -2.86 4.82 -24.00
C HIS A 411 -2.96 6.11 -24.84
N GLY A 412 -2.00 7.03 -24.68
CA GLY A 412 -2.06 8.37 -25.28
C GLY A 412 -2.30 8.43 -26.79
N GLN A 413 -1.70 7.51 -27.57
CA GLN A 413 -1.87 7.45 -29.03
C GLN A 413 -3.20 6.85 -29.51
N ASN A 414 -3.87 6.01 -28.70
CA ASN A 414 -5.15 5.40 -29.07
C ASN A 414 -6.35 6.25 -28.60
N SER A 415 -6.11 7.14 -27.65
CA SER A 415 -7.14 7.95 -26.99
C SER A 415 -7.28 9.31 -27.68
N ILE A 416 -8.45 9.59 -28.24
CA ILE A 416 -8.76 10.86 -28.91
C ILE A 416 -9.75 11.63 -28.03
N VAL A 417 -9.35 12.79 -27.52
CA VAL A 417 -10.20 13.67 -26.73
C VAL A 417 -11.14 14.44 -27.67
N ARG A 418 -12.42 14.49 -27.33
CA ARG A 418 -13.43 15.29 -28.04
C ARG A 418 -13.70 16.57 -27.26
N ILE A 419 -13.46 17.72 -27.87
CA ILE A 419 -13.54 19.03 -27.20
C ILE A 419 -14.55 19.91 -27.92
N CYS A 420 -15.48 20.52 -27.19
CA CYS A 420 -16.40 21.48 -27.78
C CYS A 420 -15.64 22.75 -28.19
N LYS A 421 -15.69 23.13 -29.47
CA LYS A 421 -14.98 24.32 -29.97
C LYS A 421 -15.46 25.63 -29.31
N ARG A 422 -16.74 25.68 -28.91
CA ARG A 422 -17.35 26.89 -28.32
C ARG A 422 -17.01 27.09 -26.86
N THR A 423 -17.13 26.03 -26.05
CA THR A 423 -16.98 26.12 -24.59
C THR A 423 -15.63 25.63 -24.09
N ARG A 424 -14.84 25.00 -24.97
CA ARG A 424 -13.63 24.24 -24.64
C ARG A 424 -13.88 23.10 -23.64
N ALA A 425 -15.13 22.69 -23.41
CA ALA A 425 -15.43 21.57 -22.52
C ALA A 425 -15.08 20.23 -23.18
N ILE A 426 -14.55 19.29 -22.39
CA ILE A 426 -14.40 17.88 -22.81
C ILE A 426 -15.81 17.29 -22.95
N LYS A 427 -16.11 16.73 -24.12
CA LYS A 427 -17.42 16.13 -24.45
C LYS A 427 -17.42 14.60 -24.36
N GLY A 428 -16.24 13.99 -24.42
CA GLY A 428 -16.05 12.55 -24.38
C GLY A 428 -14.73 12.18 -25.05
N PHE A 429 -14.62 10.90 -25.42
CA PHE A 429 -13.43 10.35 -26.05
C PHE A 429 -13.82 9.51 -27.26
N ALA A 430 -12.86 9.31 -28.18
CA ALA A 430 -12.89 8.26 -29.16
C ALA A 430 -11.68 7.35 -28.97
N ILE A 431 -11.84 6.06 -29.29
CA ILE A 431 -10.80 5.03 -29.16
C ILE A 431 -10.56 4.36 -30.51
N ARG A 432 -9.28 4.11 -30.82
CA ARG A 432 -8.84 3.44 -32.05
C ARG A 432 -7.89 2.28 -31.75
N ASP A 433 -7.51 1.57 -32.80
CA ASP A 433 -6.61 0.41 -32.77
C ASP A 433 -7.17 -0.78 -31.96
N LEU A 434 -8.28 -1.32 -32.46
CA LEU A 434 -9.12 -2.28 -31.75
C LEU A 434 -8.44 -3.63 -31.52
N SER A 435 -7.37 -3.95 -32.25
CA SER A 435 -6.56 -5.14 -32.03
C SER A 435 -5.85 -5.19 -30.67
N GLY A 436 -5.76 -4.05 -29.96
CA GLY A 436 -5.18 -3.98 -28.61
C GLY A 436 -6.17 -4.31 -27.48
N VAL A 437 -7.46 -4.45 -27.80
CA VAL A 437 -8.51 -4.75 -26.80
C VAL A 437 -8.32 -6.13 -26.20
N LYS A 438 -8.53 -6.26 -24.89
CA LYS A 438 -8.52 -7.55 -24.19
C LYS A 438 -9.94 -7.88 -23.71
N LEU A 439 -10.39 -9.10 -23.98
CA LEU A 439 -11.74 -9.56 -23.67
C LEU A 439 -11.68 -10.70 -22.64
N HIS A 440 -12.56 -10.68 -21.65
CA HIS A 440 -12.83 -11.88 -20.86
C HIS A 440 -13.95 -12.68 -21.54
N GLY A 441 -13.59 -13.75 -22.25
CA GLY A 441 -14.49 -14.48 -23.16
C GLY A 441 -15.73 -15.00 -22.45
N ALA A 442 -15.53 -15.70 -21.33
CA ALA A 442 -16.60 -16.28 -20.53
C ALA A 442 -17.63 -15.24 -20.03
N SER A 443 -17.20 -14.01 -19.72
CA SER A 443 -18.13 -12.95 -19.28
C SER A 443 -19.00 -12.44 -20.42
N LEU A 444 -18.46 -12.34 -21.64
CA LEU A 444 -19.22 -11.91 -22.81
C LEU A 444 -20.19 -13.01 -23.27
N GLU A 445 -19.76 -14.26 -23.29
CA GLU A 445 -20.61 -15.41 -23.62
C GLU A 445 -21.77 -15.56 -22.64
N ALA A 446 -21.52 -15.40 -21.34
CA ALA A 446 -22.56 -15.41 -20.31
C ALA A 446 -23.61 -14.29 -20.49
N GLN A 447 -23.25 -13.21 -21.20
CA GLN A 447 -24.15 -12.11 -21.55
C GLN A 447 -24.82 -12.29 -22.93
N GLY A 448 -24.52 -13.39 -23.64
CA GLY A 448 -25.12 -13.72 -24.94
C GLY A 448 -24.37 -13.16 -26.15
N PHE A 449 -23.16 -12.63 -25.98
CA PHE A 449 -22.34 -12.16 -27.12
C PHE A 449 -21.60 -13.32 -27.80
N ASP A 450 -21.54 -13.28 -29.13
CA ASP A 450 -20.75 -14.23 -29.93
C ASP A 450 -19.28 -13.80 -30.02
N VAL A 451 -18.42 -14.54 -29.31
CA VAL A 451 -16.97 -14.31 -29.27
C VAL A 451 -16.17 -15.13 -30.28
N THR A 452 -16.83 -15.90 -31.16
CA THR A 452 -16.17 -16.72 -32.18
C THR A 452 -15.27 -15.85 -33.08
N GLY A 453 -14.00 -16.23 -33.27
CA GLY A 453 -13.04 -15.44 -34.05
C GLY A 453 -12.29 -14.36 -33.24
N PHE A 454 -12.48 -14.29 -31.92
CA PHE A 454 -11.74 -13.39 -31.02
C PHE A 454 -10.77 -14.15 -30.09
N GLU A 455 -10.34 -15.36 -30.46
CA GLU A 455 -9.48 -16.22 -29.63
C GLU A 455 -8.16 -15.53 -29.29
N ALA A 456 -7.59 -14.76 -30.23
CA ALA A 456 -6.35 -14.01 -30.02
C ALA A 456 -6.49 -12.83 -29.02
N LEU A 457 -7.71 -12.31 -28.83
CA LEU A 457 -8.02 -11.18 -27.95
C LEU A 457 -8.50 -11.65 -26.58
N SER A 458 -9.10 -12.84 -26.52
CA SER A 458 -9.77 -13.37 -25.34
C SER A 458 -8.79 -13.91 -24.28
N THR A 459 -9.24 -13.97 -23.04
CA THR A 459 -8.59 -14.62 -21.91
C THR A 459 -9.65 -15.16 -20.96
N ASP A 460 -9.29 -16.21 -20.22
CA ASP A 460 -10.10 -16.78 -19.15
C ASP A 460 -9.75 -16.19 -17.77
N ASP A 461 -8.80 -15.25 -17.73
CA ASP A 461 -8.34 -14.57 -16.52
C ASP A 461 -8.68 -13.08 -16.60
N SER A 462 -9.65 -12.65 -15.79
CA SER A 462 -10.05 -11.24 -15.70
C SER A 462 -8.90 -10.33 -15.26
N HIS A 463 -7.96 -10.82 -14.46
CA HIS A 463 -6.82 -10.01 -14.02
C HIS A 463 -5.94 -9.56 -15.19
N GLN A 464 -5.78 -10.39 -16.23
CA GLN A 464 -5.05 -9.98 -17.45
C GLN A 464 -5.74 -8.83 -18.20
N VAL A 465 -7.08 -8.74 -18.13
CA VAL A 465 -7.82 -7.60 -18.66
C VAL A 465 -7.54 -6.36 -17.80
N TRP A 466 -7.56 -6.53 -16.47
CA TRP A 466 -7.34 -5.46 -15.51
C TRP A 466 -5.91 -4.90 -15.60
N ASP A 467 -4.89 -5.76 -15.71
CA ASP A 467 -3.49 -5.40 -15.91
C ASP A 467 -3.32 -4.58 -17.21
N ARG A 468 -3.97 -5.01 -18.30
CA ARG A 468 -3.95 -4.30 -19.58
C ARG A 468 -4.51 -2.89 -19.44
N VAL A 469 -5.67 -2.75 -18.78
CA VAL A 469 -6.30 -1.46 -18.55
C VAL A 469 -5.42 -0.61 -17.64
N HIS A 470 -4.92 -1.15 -16.53
CA HIS A 470 -4.06 -0.41 -15.60
C HIS A 470 -2.82 0.17 -16.30
N HIS A 471 -2.10 -0.66 -17.06
CA HIS A 471 -0.92 -0.22 -17.80
C HIS A 471 -1.26 0.84 -18.86
N ALA A 472 -2.30 0.62 -19.68
CA ALA A 472 -2.62 1.53 -20.79
C ALA A 472 -3.24 2.86 -20.31
N LEU A 473 -4.21 2.79 -19.40
CA LEU A 473 -5.01 3.91 -18.94
C LEU A 473 -4.33 4.68 -17.80
N ILE A 474 -3.91 3.98 -16.73
CA ILE A 474 -3.35 4.62 -15.54
C ILE A 474 -1.90 5.03 -15.79
N GLN A 475 -1.03 4.08 -16.17
CA GLN A 475 0.40 4.35 -16.28
C GLN A 475 0.73 5.17 -17.55
N ASN A 476 0.24 4.74 -18.72
CA ASN A 476 0.62 5.33 -20.02
C ASN A 476 -0.25 6.49 -20.53
N ASN A 477 -1.33 6.84 -19.84
CA ASN A 477 -2.14 8.01 -20.20
C ASN A 477 -2.23 8.98 -19.03
N ILE A 478 -2.94 8.62 -17.97
CA ILE A 478 -3.17 9.51 -16.82
C ILE A 478 -1.85 9.90 -16.16
N GLY A 479 -0.97 8.93 -15.90
CA GLY A 479 0.34 9.17 -15.30
C GLY A 479 1.20 10.14 -16.10
N TYR A 480 1.24 10.01 -17.44
CA TYR A 480 2.01 10.95 -18.27
C TYR A 480 1.33 12.29 -18.47
N MET A 481 -0.01 12.36 -18.51
CA MET A 481 -0.72 13.64 -18.52
C MET A 481 -0.39 14.44 -17.25
N MET A 482 -0.48 13.78 -16.09
CA MET A 482 -0.14 14.37 -14.80
C MET A 482 1.31 14.83 -14.74
N TYR A 483 2.22 14.00 -15.26
CA TYR A 483 3.64 14.34 -15.36
C TYR A 483 3.90 15.53 -16.29
N ALA A 484 3.28 15.55 -17.48
CA ALA A 484 3.42 16.63 -18.44
C ALA A 484 2.89 17.98 -17.92
N LEU A 485 1.89 17.94 -17.05
CA LEU A 485 1.35 19.10 -16.34
C LEU A 485 2.14 19.48 -15.08
N GLU A 486 3.16 18.70 -14.71
CA GLU A 486 3.99 18.91 -13.51
C GLU A 486 3.19 18.78 -12.20
N LEU A 487 2.18 17.89 -12.17
CA LEU A 487 1.28 17.70 -11.02
C LEU A 487 1.65 16.51 -10.11
N GLU A 488 2.64 15.70 -10.48
CA GLU A 488 3.01 14.48 -9.76
C GLU A 488 3.83 14.75 -8.47
N ARG A 489 4.58 15.87 -8.41
CA ARG A 489 5.58 16.15 -7.36
C ARG A 489 5.02 16.98 -6.19
N ASP A 490 4.46 18.15 -6.50
CA ASP A 490 4.09 19.15 -5.49
C ASP A 490 2.65 19.01 -5.01
N HIS A 491 1.89 18.07 -5.58
CA HIS A 491 0.46 17.91 -5.35
C HIS A 491 0.07 16.42 -5.29
N ASP A 492 -0.98 16.09 -4.53
CA ASP A 492 -1.53 14.72 -4.49
C ASP A 492 -2.35 14.42 -5.75
N GLY A 493 -1.73 14.54 -6.93
CA GLY A 493 -2.32 14.24 -8.22
C GLY A 493 -2.83 12.79 -8.29
N TRP A 494 -2.08 11.85 -7.71
CA TRP A 494 -2.54 10.47 -7.55
C TRP A 494 -3.75 10.33 -6.61
N GLY A 495 -3.92 11.21 -5.63
CA GLY A 495 -5.13 11.31 -4.80
C GLY A 495 -6.36 11.69 -5.61
N ILE A 496 -6.23 12.61 -6.57
CA ILE A 496 -7.29 12.95 -7.51
C ILE A 496 -7.67 11.72 -8.34
N VAL A 497 -6.67 10.99 -8.85
CA VAL A 497 -6.90 9.78 -9.64
C VAL A 497 -7.60 8.70 -8.79
N ARG A 498 -7.14 8.43 -7.57
CA ARG A 498 -7.78 7.48 -6.65
C ARG A 498 -9.24 7.83 -6.37
N SER A 499 -9.53 9.09 -6.08
CA SER A 499 -10.91 9.55 -5.87
C SER A 499 -11.77 9.35 -7.12
N ALA A 500 -11.30 9.80 -8.28
CA ALA A 500 -12.06 9.67 -9.53
C ALA A 500 -12.24 8.21 -9.95
N LEU A 501 -11.27 7.34 -9.64
CA LEU A 501 -11.33 5.90 -9.86
C LEU A 501 -12.38 5.25 -8.95
N ALA A 502 -12.38 5.59 -7.65
CA ALA A 502 -13.38 5.09 -6.71
C ALA A 502 -14.81 5.49 -7.12
N ASP A 503 -14.99 6.73 -7.57
CA ASP A 503 -16.27 7.24 -8.06
C ASP A 503 -16.70 6.50 -9.35
N SER A 504 -15.78 6.35 -10.32
CA SER A 504 -16.09 5.73 -11.62
C SER A 504 -16.34 4.22 -11.53
N LEU A 505 -15.76 3.55 -10.53
CA LEU A 505 -15.99 2.14 -10.24
C LEU A 505 -17.18 1.91 -9.30
N ASP A 506 -17.80 2.97 -8.77
CA ASP A 506 -18.88 2.90 -7.78
C ASP A 506 -18.52 1.95 -6.63
N VAL A 507 -17.36 2.19 -6.01
CA VAL A 507 -16.77 1.27 -5.01
C VAL A 507 -17.74 0.99 -3.85
N GLU A 508 -18.59 1.95 -3.49
CA GLU A 508 -19.56 1.80 -2.41
C GLU A 508 -20.67 0.80 -2.74
N ASN A 509 -21.20 0.78 -3.97
CA ASN A 509 -22.39 0.00 -4.33
C ASN A 509 -22.12 -1.15 -5.31
N ASN A 510 -20.94 -1.20 -5.95
CA ASN A 510 -20.57 -2.21 -6.94
C ASN A 510 -19.45 -3.13 -6.42
N ALA A 511 -19.78 -4.39 -6.12
CA ALA A 511 -18.83 -5.37 -5.60
C ALA A 511 -17.66 -5.65 -6.56
N LEU A 512 -17.92 -5.75 -7.87
CA LEU A 512 -16.88 -5.95 -8.87
C LEU A 512 -16.02 -4.68 -9.03
N GLY A 513 -16.65 -3.51 -9.02
CA GLY A 513 -15.95 -2.22 -9.02
C GLY A 513 -14.99 -2.08 -7.84
N ARG A 514 -15.41 -2.50 -6.65
CA ARG A 514 -14.57 -2.58 -5.43
C ARG A 514 -13.39 -3.53 -5.60
N GLN A 515 -13.59 -4.70 -6.20
CA GLN A 515 -12.50 -5.66 -6.47
C GLN A 515 -11.47 -5.08 -7.44
N ILE A 516 -11.92 -4.47 -8.55
CA ILE A 516 -11.03 -3.82 -9.52
C ILE A 516 -10.26 -2.67 -8.85
N TYR A 517 -10.94 -1.86 -8.03
CA TYR A 517 -10.31 -0.76 -7.29
C TYR A 517 -9.20 -1.26 -6.35
N GLN A 518 -9.49 -2.29 -5.55
CA GLN A 518 -8.50 -2.92 -4.68
C GLN A 518 -7.32 -3.51 -5.47
N TYR A 519 -7.61 -4.16 -6.60
CA TYR A 519 -6.57 -4.70 -7.48
C TYR A 519 -5.66 -3.61 -8.04
N PHE A 520 -6.22 -2.48 -8.48
CA PHE A 520 -5.47 -1.31 -8.96
C PHE A 520 -4.68 -0.58 -7.87
N LEU A 521 -4.92 -0.88 -6.59
CA LEU A 521 -4.22 -0.28 -5.44
C LEU A 521 -3.19 -1.20 -4.78
N ARG A 522 -2.94 -2.41 -5.31
CA ARG A 522 -1.91 -3.32 -4.79
C ARG A 522 -0.54 -2.64 -4.72
N ASP A 523 0.33 -3.11 -3.82
CA ASP A 523 1.68 -2.56 -3.62
C ASP A 523 2.55 -2.61 -4.87
N THR A 524 2.34 -3.60 -5.73
CA THR A 524 2.99 -3.75 -7.04
C THR A 524 1.97 -4.00 -8.13
N MET A 525 2.33 -3.62 -9.36
CA MET A 525 1.54 -3.89 -10.56
C MET A 525 2.46 -4.30 -11.71
N LEU A 526 1.91 -5.04 -12.68
CA LEU A 526 2.63 -5.37 -13.90
C LEU A 526 2.96 -4.11 -14.71
N PHE A 527 4.21 -4.06 -15.18
CA PHE A 527 4.75 -3.01 -16.02
C PHE A 527 5.50 -3.61 -17.20
N LYS A 528 5.27 -3.05 -18.38
CA LYS A 528 5.78 -3.58 -19.64
C LYS A 528 7.28 -3.31 -19.79
N SER A 529 8.04 -4.39 -20.01
CA SER A 529 9.51 -4.35 -20.02
C SER A 529 10.07 -4.23 -21.44
N PHE A 530 10.05 -3.02 -22.00
CA PHE A 530 10.49 -2.74 -23.38
C PHE A 530 11.92 -3.17 -23.71
N ILE A 531 12.90 -2.91 -22.83
CA ILE A 531 14.30 -3.30 -23.05
C ILE A 531 14.40 -4.82 -22.99
N THR A 532 13.84 -5.43 -21.94
CA THR A 532 13.85 -6.89 -21.75
C THR A 532 13.19 -7.62 -22.92
N MET A 533 12.04 -7.13 -23.41
CA MET A 533 11.37 -7.66 -24.60
C MET A 533 12.28 -7.59 -25.82
N ARG A 534 12.96 -6.46 -26.04
CA ARG A 534 13.88 -6.28 -27.16
C ARG A 534 15.06 -7.25 -27.08
N LEU A 535 15.67 -7.42 -25.90
CA LEU A 535 16.80 -8.33 -25.70
C LEU A 535 16.40 -9.80 -25.94
N ARG A 536 15.27 -10.25 -25.39
CA ARG A 536 14.78 -11.64 -25.58
C ARG A 536 14.37 -11.94 -27.02
N SER A 537 13.76 -10.98 -27.72
CA SER A 537 13.34 -11.20 -29.11
C SER A 537 14.49 -11.55 -30.05
N SER A 538 15.70 -11.07 -29.76
CA SER A 538 16.92 -11.43 -30.51
C SER A 538 17.46 -12.81 -30.18
N LEU A 539 17.14 -13.38 -29.02
CA LEU A 539 17.60 -14.71 -28.58
C LEU A 539 16.68 -15.81 -29.09
N ASP A 540 15.37 -15.63 -28.93
CA ASP A 540 14.37 -16.68 -29.17
C ASP A 540 13.73 -16.59 -30.57
N GLY A 541 14.08 -15.58 -31.37
CA GLY A 541 13.51 -15.33 -32.70
C GLY A 541 12.03 -14.90 -32.71
N HIS A 542 11.39 -14.82 -31.54
CA HIS A 542 9.98 -14.46 -31.37
C HIS A 542 9.81 -13.30 -30.38
N PHE A 543 8.96 -12.34 -30.74
CA PHE A 543 8.63 -11.19 -29.90
C PHE A 543 7.50 -11.56 -28.93
N LYS A 544 7.83 -11.93 -27.69
CA LYS A 544 6.85 -12.18 -26.62
C LYS A 544 6.71 -10.94 -25.74
N LEU A 545 5.48 -10.62 -25.32
CA LEU A 545 5.26 -9.61 -24.28
C LEU A 545 5.92 -10.08 -22.98
N VAL A 546 6.67 -9.18 -22.35
CA VAL A 546 7.31 -9.42 -21.06
C VAL A 546 6.90 -8.27 -20.16
N ASP A 547 6.29 -8.63 -19.04
CA ASP A 547 5.91 -7.71 -17.98
C ASP A 547 6.69 -8.08 -16.71
N THR A 548 6.95 -7.09 -15.86
CA THR A 548 7.60 -7.28 -14.57
C THR A 548 6.78 -6.56 -13.48
N GLU A 549 6.78 -7.10 -12.27
CA GLU A 549 6.14 -6.47 -11.11
C GLU A 549 6.99 -5.30 -10.63
N VAL A 550 6.39 -4.10 -10.58
CA VAL A 550 7.04 -2.87 -10.12
C VAL A 550 6.18 -2.17 -9.05
N PRO A 551 6.76 -1.32 -8.19
CA PRO A 551 6.00 -0.54 -7.23
C PRO A 551 4.85 0.23 -7.89
N ASN A 552 3.64 0.08 -7.35
CA ASN A 552 2.46 0.68 -7.93
C ASN A 552 2.33 2.16 -7.54
N ILE A 553 2.38 3.03 -8.54
CA ILE A 553 2.21 4.48 -8.39
C ILE A 553 0.85 4.89 -7.79
N LEU A 554 -0.19 4.04 -7.90
CA LEU A 554 -1.48 4.28 -7.27
C LEU A 554 -1.54 3.84 -5.81
N CYS A 555 -0.64 2.97 -5.35
CA CYS A 555 -0.67 2.45 -3.98
C CYS A 555 -0.58 3.61 -2.99
N LYS A 556 -1.55 3.67 -2.07
CA LYS A 556 -1.50 4.55 -0.92
C LYS A 556 -0.82 3.78 0.20
N THR A 557 0.49 3.93 0.36
CA THR A 557 1.15 3.48 1.59
C THR A 557 0.54 4.26 2.75
N SER A 558 -0.33 3.58 3.52
CA SER A 558 -0.90 4.13 4.73
C SER A 558 0.26 4.61 5.62
N PRO A 559 0.33 5.90 5.99
CA PRO A 559 1.38 6.38 6.91
C PRO A 559 1.23 5.75 8.30
N TRP A 560 0.07 5.13 8.59
CA TRP A 560 -0.19 4.48 9.85
C TRP A 560 0.63 3.22 9.99
N LEU A 561 1.28 3.12 11.16
CA LEU A 561 2.27 2.13 11.52
C LEU A 561 3.58 2.25 10.73
N LEU A 562 3.81 3.34 10.00
CA LEU A 562 5.14 3.68 9.50
C LEU A 562 6.02 4.03 10.71
N GLN A 563 7.18 3.40 10.80
CA GLN A 563 8.21 3.80 11.76
C GLN A 563 8.96 5.00 11.18
N ILE A 564 9.30 5.99 12.02
CA ILE A 564 9.96 7.21 11.56
C ILE A 564 11.25 7.52 12.33
N SER A 565 12.28 7.95 11.61
CA SER A 565 13.44 8.64 12.17
C SER A 565 13.04 10.10 12.41
N LEU A 566 13.13 10.59 13.64
CA LEU A 566 12.77 11.98 13.94
C LEU A 566 13.82 12.93 13.36
N ALA A 567 15.11 12.65 13.55
CA ALA A 567 16.17 13.45 12.94
C ALA A 567 16.08 13.46 11.41
N GLY A 568 15.84 12.30 10.78
CA GLY A 568 15.66 12.20 9.32
C GLY A 568 14.39 12.88 8.82
N SER A 569 13.29 12.79 9.58
CA SER A 569 12.04 13.46 9.19
C SER A 569 12.15 14.98 9.32
N ASN A 570 12.88 15.45 10.32
CA ASN A 570 13.14 16.86 10.53
C ASN A 570 14.04 17.45 9.44
N SER A 571 15.08 16.72 9.01
CA SER A 571 15.99 17.18 7.96
C SER A 571 15.35 17.18 6.57
N MET A 572 14.43 16.25 6.30
CA MET A 572 13.74 16.14 5.00
C MET A 572 12.41 16.90 4.94
N GLU A 573 11.98 17.54 6.03
CA GLU A 573 10.67 18.20 6.18
C GLU A 573 9.46 17.30 5.81
N ARG A 574 9.61 15.98 5.93
CA ARG A 574 8.58 14.97 5.62
C ARG A 574 8.82 13.69 6.42
N LEU A 575 7.84 12.77 6.48
CA LEU A 575 8.03 11.49 7.16
C LEU A 575 9.16 10.67 6.50
N ALA A 576 10.22 10.39 7.25
CA ALA A 576 11.36 9.60 6.79
C ALA A 576 11.44 8.29 7.59
N PRO A 577 11.28 7.12 6.95
CA PRO A 577 11.45 5.85 7.63
C PRO A 577 12.93 5.56 7.90
N PRO A 578 13.29 4.88 9.01
CA PRO A 578 14.68 4.72 9.44
C PRO A 578 15.59 4.07 8.37
N GLU A 579 15.08 3.10 7.62
CA GLU A 579 15.84 2.40 6.58
C GLU A 579 16.17 3.28 5.35
N LYS A 580 15.55 4.46 5.24
CA LYS A 580 15.82 5.45 4.18
C LYS A 580 16.69 6.61 4.66
N VAL A 581 17.17 6.53 5.90
CA VAL A 581 17.97 7.57 6.56
C VAL A 581 19.37 7.02 6.84
N ASP A 582 20.40 7.86 6.73
CA ASP A 582 21.79 7.41 6.84
C ASP A 582 22.12 6.82 8.22
N ALA A 583 23.08 5.89 8.27
CA ALA A 583 23.46 5.20 9.50
C ALA A 583 23.94 6.16 10.61
N GLN A 584 24.56 7.29 10.23
CA GLN A 584 24.98 8.33 11.19
C GLN A 584 23.78 9.04 11.83
N VAL A 585 22.76 9.37 11.03
CA VAL A 585 21.51 9.99 11.54
C VAL A 585 20.74 8.99 12.40
N ARG A 586 20.70 7.71 12.00
CA ARG A 586 20.14 6.63 12.81
C ARG A 586 20.86 6.48 14.15
N ALA A 587 22.19 6.57 14.15
CA ALA A 587 22.99 6.54 15.36
C ALA A 587 22.70 7.75 16.27
N ALA A 588 22.57 8.94 15.70
CA ALA A 588 22.22 10.15 16.44
C ALA A 588 20.83 10.04 17.09
N ASP A 589 19.81 9.57 16.37
CA ASP A 589 18.47 9.32 16.92
C ASP A 589 18.53 8.33 18.11
N ARG A 590 19.28 7.23 17.96
CA ARG A 590 19.46 6.23 19.01
C ARG A 590 20.14 6.83 20.25
N ASP A 591 21.25 7.53 20.05
CA ASP A 591 22.04 8.10 21.13
C ASP A 591 21.24 9.18 21.87
N LEU A 592 20.49 10.01 21.14
CA LEU A 592 19.65 11.05 21.74
C LEU A 592 18.47 10.45 22.52
N MET A 593 17.81 9.42 22.00
CA MET A 593 16.78 8.70 22.72
C MET A 593 17.32 8.06 24.00
N GLN A 594 18.50 7.44 23.93
CA GLN A 594 19.16 6.83 25.09
C GLN A 594 19.55 7.88 26.14
N GLN A 595 20.10 9.02 25.71
CA GLN A 595 20.45 10.15 26.59
C GLN A 595 19.22 10.72 27.29
N ASN A 596 18.13 10.97 26.55
CA ASN A 596 16.88 11.47 27.13
C ASN A 596 16.25 10.46 28.10
N LEU A 597 16.30 9.16 27.78
CA LEU A 597 15.82 8.11 28.67
C LEU A 597 16.65 8.04 29.95
N LEU A 598 17.99 8.12 29.86
CA LEU A 598 18.87 8.22 31.03
C LEU A 598 18.56 9.47 31.86
N LYS A 599 18.40 10.64 31.22
CA LYS A 599 18.07 11.90 31.88
C LYS A 599 16.74 11.83 32.65
N SER A 600 15.72 11.18 32.08
CA SER A 600 14.40 11.02 32.72
C SER A 600 14.37 10.03 33.88
N THR A 601 15.40 9.19 34.05
CA THR A 601 15.38 8.04 34.98
C THR A 601 16.51 8.04 36.01
N SER A 602 17.72 8.49 35.64
CA SER A 602 18.91 8.46 36.49
C SER A 602 18.81 9.26 37.79
N PRO A 603 18.02 10.35 37.90
CA PRO A 603 17.77 10.99 39.20
C PRO A 603 17.02 10.10 40.19
N TYR A 604 16.39 9.02 39.71
CA TYR A 604 15.45 8.20 40.48
C TYR A 604 15.90 6.77 40.69
N GLY A 605 16.81 6.25 39.86
CA GLY A 605 17.27 4.87 39.94
C GLY A 605 17.96 4.40 38.66
N GLN A 606 18.19 3.09 38.56
CA GLN A 606 18.78 2.46 37.39
C GLN A 606 17.72 2.05 36.36
N LEU A 607 18.05 2.21 35.08
CA LEU A 607 17.15 1.78 34.01
C LEU A 607 16.88 0.27 34.07
N PRO A 608 15.61 -0.16 33.96
CA PRO A 608 15.29 -1.58 33.93
C PRO A 608 15.87 -2.22 32.66
N GLY A 609 16.34 -3.47 32.72
CA GLY A 609 16.99 -4.14 31.58
C GLY A 609 16.13 -4.20 30.30
N VAL A 610 14.80 -4.10 30.43
CA VAL A 610 13.86 -4.01 29.30
C VAL A 610 14.07 -2.76 28.44
N SER A 611 14.65 -1.68 28.98
CA SER A 611 14.95 -0.45 28.24
C SER A 611 15.92 -0.68 27.08
N ARG A 612 16.78 -1.71 27.15
CA ARG A 612 17.72 -2.08 26.08
C ARG A 612 17.02 -2.54 24.81
N ARG A 613 15.74 -2.92 24.90
CA ARG A 613 14.91 -3.35 23.77
C ARG A 613 14.10 -2.20 23.17
N LEU A 614 14.22 -0.98 23.71
CA LEU A 614 13.50 0.19 23.20
C LEU A 614 14.12 0.67 21.90
N ASN A 615 13.35 0.58 20.83
CA ASN A 615 13.71 1.13 19.54
C ASN A 615 13.50 2.65 19.55
N PRO A 616 14.46 3.45 19.03
CA PRO A 616 14.39 4.90 19.09
C PRO A 616 13.35 5.51 18.13
N TYR A 617 12.86 4.73 17.16
CA TYR A 617 11.99 5.22 16.10
C TYR A 617 10.51 4.93 16.43
N PRO A 618 9.66 5.94 16.67
CA PRO A 618 8.26 5.73 16.97
C PRO A 618 7.45 5.31 15.72
N ALA A 619 6.36 4.58 15.93
CA ALA A 619 5.36 4.28 14.91
C ALA A 619 4.28 5.37 14.84
N VAL A 620 3.96 5.83 13.62
CA VAL A 620 2.96 6.88 13.40
C VAL A 620 1.54 6.30 13.45
N LEU A 621 0.64 6.96 14.19
CA LEU A 621 -0.78 6.63 14.28
C LEU A 621 -1.63 7.88 13.98
N PRO A 622 -2.88 7.72 13.53
CA PRO A 622 -3.78 8.87 13.46
C PRO A 622 -4.24 9.25 14.87
N VAL A 623 -4.45 10.54 15.16
CA VAL A 623 -4.98 10.97 16.47
C VAL A 623 -6.35 10.32 16.76
N GLN A 624 -7.15 10.10 15.71
CA GLN A 624 -8.43 9.40 15.79
C GLN A 624 -8.30 7.99 16.40
N PHE A 625 -7.18 7.28 16.20
CA PHE A 625 -6.95 5.97 16.79
C PHE A 625 -6.94 6.03 18.32
N VAL A 626 -6.20 6.98 18.90
CA VAL A 626 -6.09 7.15 20.36
C VAL A 626 -7.45 7.50 20.96
N GLN A 627 -8.22 8.35 20.28
CA GLN A 627 -9.58 8.71 20.69
C GLN A 627 -10.53 7.50 20.64
N ASN A 628 -10.37 6.61 19.66
CA ASN A 628 -11.16 5.38 19.57
C ASN A 628 -10.85 4.44 20.74
N VAL A 629 -9.56 4.29 21.09
CA VAL A 629 -9.14 3.50 22.27
C VAL A 629 -9.70 4.11 23.57
N GLN A 630 -9.66 5.44 23.71
CA GLN A 630 -10.23 6.10 24.88
C GLN A 630 -11.74 5.86 25.01
N ARG A 631 -12.52 6.09 23.94
CA ARG A 631 -13.97 5.86 23.93
C ARG A 631 -14.33 4.41 24.22
N PHE A 632 -13.55 3.47 23.67
CA PHE A 632 -13.67 2.05 23.99
C PHE A 632 -13.43 1.79 25.48
N HIS A 633 -12.40 2.38 26.07
CA HIS A 633 -12.11 2.17 27.48
C HIS A 633 -13.17 2.76 28.40
N GLU A 634 -13.72 3.94 28.08
CA GLU A 634 -14.82 4.53 28.84
C GLU A 634 -16.04 3.59 28.88
N ALA A 635 -16.38 2.96 27.75
CA ALA A 635 -17.40 1.91 27.70
C ALA A 635 -17.01 0.67 28.52
N LEU A 636 -15.75 0.23 28.42
CA LEU A 636 -15.25 -0.96 29.13
C LEU A 636 -15.28 -0.76 30.65
N ALA A 637 -14.89 0.43 31.13
CA ALA A 637 -14.92 0.79 32.54
C ALA A 637 -16.36 0.79 33.07
N ALA A 638 -17.31 1.41 32.35
CA ALA A 638 -18.72 1.41 32.74
C ALA A 638 -19.32 -0.01 32.80
N ALA A 639 -18.93 -0.88 31.85
CA ALA A 639 -19.36 -2.27 31.85
C ALA A 639 -18.77 -3.06 33.03
N LEU A 640 -17.48 -2.89 33.33
CA LEU A 640 -16.81 -3.53 34.46
C LEU A 640 -17.38 -3.03 35.80
N ASP A 641 -17.64 -1.73 35.94
CA ASP A 641 -18.27 -1.15 37.13
C ASP A 641 -19.57 -1.86 37.46
N ASN A 642 -20.45 -1.99 36.46
CA ASN A 642 -21.73 -2.65 36.66
C ASN A 642 -21.57 -4.15 36.95
N LEU A 643 -20.77 -4.87 36.16
CA LEU A 643 -20.62 -6.33 36.29
C LEU A 643 -20.02 -6.75 37.62
N VAL A 644 -18.98 -6.05 38.06
CA VAL A 644 -18.24 -6.40 39.27
C VAL A 644 -19.07 -6.08 40.52
N GLU A 645 -19.79 -4.95 40.53
CA GLU A 645 -20.62 -4.57 41.68
C GLU A 645 -21.86 -5.46 41.86
N ARG A 646 -22.40 -6.03 40.78
CA ARG A 646 -23.54 -6.96 40.86
C ARG A 646 -23.14 -8.43 40.87
N TRP A 647 -21.84 -8.74 40.96
CA TRP A 647 -21.29 -10.08 40.76
C TRP A 647 -22.02 -11.18 41.55
N TRP A 648 -22.36 -10.89 42.82
CA TRP A 648 -23.09 -11.81 43.70
C TRP A 648 -24.58 -11.51 43.84
N LYS A 649 -25.05 -10.39 43.27
CA LYS A 649 -26.38 -9.81 43.52
C LYS A 649 -27.37 -10.11 42.39
N ASP A 650 -26.88 -10.34 41.16
CA ASP A 650 -27.73 -10.66 40.01
C ASP A 650 -27.88 -12.18 39.81
N ALA A 651 -28.96 -12.73 40.39
CA ALA A 651 -29.27 -14.16 40.30
C ALA A 651 -29.58 -14.61 38.86
N ASP A 652 -30.23 -13.75 38.05
CA ASP A 652 -30.60 -14.09 36.67
C ASP A 652 -29.37 -14.25 35.78
N ALA A 653 -28.40 -13.34 35.93
CA ALA A 653 -27.17 -13.35 35.14
C ALA A 653 -26.23 -14.51 35.53
N ASN A 654 -26.34 -14.98 36.79
CA ASN A 654 -25.55 -16.07 37.38
C ASN A 654 -24.04 -15.98 37.03
N LEU A 655 -23.47 -14.78 37.22
CA LEU A 655 -22.07 -14.49 36.89
C LEU A 655 -21.08 -15.46 37.57
N PRO A 656 -21.24 -15.83 38.86
CA PRO A 656 -20.35 -16.77 39.51
C PRO A 656 -20.44 -18.19 38.94
N GLY A 657 -21.63 -18.64 38.51
CA GLY A 657 -21.80 -19.93 37.87
C GLY A 657 -21.15 -20.02 36.48
N ARG A 658 -21.07 -18.89 35.77
CA ARG A 658 -20.41 -18.80 34.45
C ARG A 658 -18.89 -18.63 34.54
N MET A 659 -18.41 -18.09 35.66
CA MET A 659 -16.98 -17.93 35.94
C MET A 659 -16.68 -18.32 37.39
N PRO A 660 -16.69 -19.63 37.71
CA PRO A 660 -16.41 -20.09 39.05
C PRO A 660 -14.99 -19.71 39.45
N LEU A 661 -14.84 -19.40 40.73
CA LEU A 661 -13.60 -18.96 41.35
C LEU A 661 -13.12 -20.04 42.33
N GLU A 662 -11.81 -20.10 42.54
CA GLU A 662 -11.22 -21.00 43.51
C GLU A 662 -11.79 -20.68 44.91
N PRO A 663 -12.11 -21.67 45.77
CA PRO A 663 -12.89 -21.44 46.98
C PRO A 663 -12.31 -20.37 47.93
N ARG A 664 -10.97 -20.28 48.01
CA ARG A 664 -10.31 -19.24 48.83
C ARG A 664 -10.48 -17.84 48.23
N VAL A 665 -10.41 -17.71 46.90
CA VAL A 665 -10.69 -16.48 46.17
C VAL A 665 -12.15 -16.06 46.34
N GLU A 666 -13.10 -16.99 46.15
CA GLU A 666 -14.53 -16.70 46.33
C GLU A 666 -14.84 -16.21 47.75
N LYS A 667 -14.31 -16.90 48.77
CA LYS A 667 -14.51 -16.51 50.17
C LYS A 667 -13.97 -15.10 50.45
N LEU A 668 -12.83 -14.75 49.87
CA LEU A 668 -12.28 -13.40 49.98
C LEU A 668 -13.16 -12.37 49.26
N LEU A 669 -13.58 -12.62 48.02
CA LEU A 669 -14.37 -11.65 47.25
C LEU A 669 -15.77 -11.45 47.80
N ARG A 670 -16.41 -12.49 48.37
CA ARG A 670 -17.68 -12.34 49.11
C ARG A 670 -17.51 -11.49 50.36
N TRP A 671 -16.43 -11.71 51.10
CA TRP A 671 -16.11 -10.87 52.26
C TRP A 671 -15.85 -9.41 51.85
N ILE A 672 -15.21 -9.18 50.70
CA ILE A 672 -15.03 -7.84 50.14
C ILE A 672 -16.36 -7.21 49.74
N ASP A 673 -17.26 -7.95 49.09
CA ASP A 673 -18.57 -7.46 48.68
C ASP A 673 -19.43 -7.03 49.89
N GLU A 674 -19.53 -7.91 50.91
CA GLU A 674 -20.18 -7.58 52.18
C GLU A 674 -19.48 -6.40 52.90
N GLY A 675 -18.15 -6.36 52.81
CA GLY A 675 -17.33 -5.28 53.36
C GLY A 675 -17.58 -3.95 52.66
N SER A 676 -17.80 -3.95 51.34
CA SER A 676 -18.17 -2.77 50.57
C SER A 676 -19.53 -2.23 50.97
N ASP A 677 -20.53 -3.09 51.14
CA ASP A 677 -21.88 -2.68 51.57
C ASP A 677 -21.87 -2.08 52.99
N LYS A 678 -20.92 -2.51 53.84
CA LYS A 678 -20.71 -1.99 55.20
C LYS A 678 -19.75 -0.80 55.28
N GLY A 679 -19.20 -0.33 54.15
CA GLY A 679 -18.21 0.75 54.11
C GLY A 679 -16.81 0.40 54.64
N LEU A 680 -16.52 -0.89 54.87
CA LEU A 680 -15.22 -1.39 55.32
C LEU A 680 -14.19 -1.45 54.18
N VAL A 681 -14.64 -1.76 52.97
CA VAL A 681 -13.84 -1.80 51.75
C VAL A 681 -14.42 -0.80 50.75
N ARG A 682 -13.59 -0.09 49.99
CA ARG A 682 -14.09 0.88 49.01
C ARG A 682 -14.95 0.20 47.94
N GLY A 683 -15.93 0.93 47.40
CA GLY A 683 -16.70 0.46 46.24
C GLY A 683 -15.81 0.29 45.01
N TYR A 684 -16.18 -0.60 44.09
CA TYR A 684 -15.34 -0.92 42.92
C TYR A 684 -15.23 0.26 41.96
N LYS A 685 -16.36 0.92 41.67
CA LYS A 685 -16.40 2.08 40.80
C LYS A 685 -15.50 3.20 41.31
N GLY A 686 -14.55 3.60 40.47
CA GLY A 686 -13.56 4.64 40.76
C GLY A 686 -12.39 4.18 41.65
N HIS A 687 -12.30 2.89 41.95
CA HIS A 687 -11.20 2.29 42.73
C HIS A 687 -10.64 1.01 42.08
N GLN A 688 -10.86 0.82 40.78
CA GLN A 688 -10.45 -0.40 40.05
C GLN A 688 -8.93 -0.61 40.07
N GLY A 689 -8.14 0.40 40.44
CA GLY A 689 -6.68 0.35 40.40
C GLY A 689 -6.16 0.51 38.98
N ASN A 690 -5.07 -0.18 38.65
CA ASN A 690 -4.41 -0.08 37.35
C ASN A 690 -4.74 -1.28 36.47
N LEU A 691 -5.54 -1.05 35.42
CA LEU A 691 -5.79 -2.05 34.38
C LEU A 691 -4.96 -1.71 33.14
N ARG A 692 -4.30 -2.72 32.59
CA ARG A 692 -3.51 -2.66 31.36
C ARG A 692 -4.06 -3.64 30.31
N PRO A 693 -5.02 -3.22 29.46
CA PRO A 693 -5.50 -4.08 28.39
C PRO A 693 -4.51 -4.18 27.22
N ASP A 694 -4.39 -5.38 26.66
CA ASP A 694 -3.50 -5.70 25.55
C ASP A 694 -4.30 -5.66 24.22
N ILE A 695 -3.81 -4.88 23.25
CA ILE A 695 -4.49 -4.56 21.99
C ILE A 695 -3.79 -5.23 20.79
N LEU A 696 -4.59 -5.81 19.89
CA LEU A 696 -4.20 -6.30 18.57
C LEU A 696 -4.66 -5.33 17.47
N ILE A 697 -3.82 -5.08 16.46
CA ILE A 697 -4.22 -4.34 15.24
C ILE A 697 -4.62 -5.34 14.15
N LEU A 698 -5.82 -5.18 13.60
CA LEU A 698 -6.35 -6.10 12.60
C LEU A 698 -5.71 -5.86 11.22
N ALA A 699 -5.51 -6.94 10.46
CA ALA A 699 -5.13 -6.89 9.04
C ALA A 699 -6.38 -6.59 8.21
N ASP A 700 -6.80 -5.32 8.21
CA ASP A 700 -7.94 -4.83 7.45
C ASP A 700 -7.46 -3.62 6.63
N GLU A 701 -7.45 -3.79 5.30
CA GLU A 701 -6.99 -2.78 4.34
C GLU A 701 -8.12 -1.82 3.93
N GLU A 702 -9.36 -2.06 4.37
CA GLU A 702 -10.53 -1.27 3.98
C GLU A 702 -10.68 0.01 4.81
N HIS A 703 -10.07 0.07 5.99
CA HIS A 703 -10.27 1.16 6.94
C HIS A 703 -9.13 2.18 6.93
N ALA A 704 -9.49 3.46 6.74
CA ALA A 704 -8.55 4.58 6.78
C ALA A 704 -7.83 4.75 8.13
N VAL A 705 -8.44 4.29 9.23
CA VAL A 705 -7.87 4.27 10.58
C VAL A 705 -7.66 2.81 11.01
N PRO A 706 -6.48 2.44 11.56
CA PRO A 706 -6.23 1.08 12.02
C PRO A 706 -7.30 0.60 13.02
N GLN A 707 -7.92 -0.55 12.73
CA GLN A 707 -8.87 -1.18 13.63
C GLN A 707 -8.15 -2.00 14.70
N PHE A 708 -8.75 -2.07 15.90
CA PHE A 708 -8.13 -2.76 17.03
C PHE A 708 -9.09 -3.66 17.80
N ARG A 709 -8.54 -4.65 18.49
CA ARG A 709 -9.28 -5.48 19.47
C ARG A 709 -8.47 -5.74 20.73
N VAL A 710 -9.12 -5.65 21.89
CA VAL A 710 -8.58 -6.09 23.18
C VAL A 710 -8.72 -7.60 23.30
N CYS A 711 -7.61 -8.26 23.62
CA CYS A 711 -7.54 -9.72 23.71
C CYS A 711 -7.35 -10.25 25.14
N GLU A 712 -6.94 -9.39 26.09
CA GLU A 712 -6.88 -9.65 27.52
C GLU A 712 -6.79 -8.33 28.31
N ILE A 713 -7.11 -8.37 29.61
CA ILE A 713 -6.96 -7.27 30.56
C ILE A 713 -5.99 -7.70 31.64
N ASN A 714 -4.89 -6.96 31.81
CA ASN A 714 -3.91 -7.24 32.87
C ASN A 714 -4.18 -6.32 34.07
N GLY A 715 -4.66 -6.88 35.17
CA GLY A 715 -4.98 -6.13 36.40
C GLY A 715 -4.40 -6.76 37.66
N ARG A 716 -3.45 -7.70 37.54
CA ARG A 716 -2.89 -8.43 38.68
C ARG A 716 -2.00 -7.56 39.56
N PHE A 717 -1.08 -6.82 38.94
CA PHE A 717 -0.08 -6.03 39.64
C PHE A 717 -0.38 -4.53 39.53
N PRO A 718 -0.24 -3.76 40.62
CA PRO A 718 -0.69 -2.36 40.66
C PRO A 718 0.11 -1.42 39.75
N ILE A 719 1.36 -1.76 39.41
CA ILE A 719 2.24 -0.87 38.64
C ILE A 719 2.26 -1.19 37.14
N ASN A 720 2.23 -2.47 36.75
CA ASN A 720 2.22 -2.93 35.35
C ASN A 720 3.22 -2.22 34.39
N PHE A 721 4.39 -1.78 34.87
CA PHE A 721 5.37 -0.96 34.12
C PHE A 721 4.86 0.42 33.65
N LEU A 722 3.80 0.96 34.25
CA LEU A 722 3.26 2.29 33.96
C LEU A 722 4.33 3.40 34.08
N HIS A 723 5.14 3.36 35.15
CA HIS A 723 6.25 4.30 35.36
C HIS A 723 7.28 4.27 34.23
N PHE A 724 7.63 3.09 33.69
CA PHE A 724 8.55 2.97 32.58
C PHE A 724 7.96 3.55 31.28
N ALA A 725 6.68 3.30 31.02
CA ALA A 725 5.99 3.90 29.87
C ALA A 725 6.00 5.44 29.97
N ALA A 726 5.76 6.00 31.17
CA ALA A 726 5.86 7.44 31.39
C ALA A 726 7.27 7.98 31.08
N SER A 727 8.34 7.37 31.62
CA SER A 727 9.72 7.79 31.32
C SER A 727 10.09 7.63 29.84
N ALA A 728 9.62 6.57 29.17
CA ALA A 728 9.88 6.36 27.75
C ALA A 728 9.20 7.43 26.87
N TYR A 729 7.96 7.82 27.19
CA TYR A 729 7.28 8.92 26.51
C TYR A 729 7.85 10.30 26.88
N GLU A 730 8.36 10.48 28.10
CA GLU A 730 9.11 11.69 28.50
C GLU A 730 10.39 11.83 27.65
N ALA A 731 11.11 10.73 27.46
CA ALA A 731 12.31 10.70 26.63
C ALA A 731 12.00 11.05 25.16
N LEU A 732 10.93 10.48 24.60
CA LEU A 732 10.44 10.76 23.25
C LEU A 732 9.96 12.21 23.10
N ALA A 733 9.24 12.75 24.09
CA ALA A 733 8.79 14.13 24.09
C ALA A 733 9.95 15.13 24.17
N GLY A 734 11.08 14.73 24.76
CA GLY A 734 12.30 15.53 24.83
C GLY A 734 13.14 15.55 23.54
N LEU A 735 12.74 14.82 22.49
CA LEU A 735 13.40 14.86 21.19
C LEU A 735 12.99 16.11 20.39
N PRO A 736 13.77 16.56 19.38
CA PRO A 736 13.38 17.67 18.52
C PRO A 736 12.23 17.26 17.59
N TRP A 737 11.10 17.99 17.66
CA TRP A 737 9.95 17.81 16.75
C TRP A 737 9.84 19.05 15.85
N SER A 738 10.33 18.99 14.61
CA SER A 738 10.17 20.11 13.65
C SER A 738 9.03 19.91 12.66
N VAL A 739 8.52 18.68 12.50
CA VAL A 739 7.33 18.39 11.70
C VAL A 739 6.08 18.91 12.44
N PRO A 740 5.38 19.97 11.96
CA PRO A 740 4.39 20.72 12.75
C PRO A 740 3.15 19.94 13.21
N LEU A 741 2.90 18.78 12.61
CA LEU A 741 1.69 17.97 12.83
C LEU A 741 1.95 16.65 13.57
N LEU A 742 3.19 16.40 14.00
CA LEU A 742 3.57 15.22 14.75
C LEU A 742 3.81 15.54 16.24
N LYS A 743 3.36 14.65 17.11
CA LYS A 743 3.68 14.67 18.54
C LYS A 743 3.68 13.27 19.15
N PRO A 744 4.22 13.05 20.36
CA PRO A 744 4.07 11.78 21.06
C PRO A 744 2.59 11.39 21.19
N ALA A 745 2.28 10.10 21.01
CA ALA A 745 0.91 9.60 21.08
C ALA A 745 0.31 9.64 22.49
N THR A 746 1.16 9.66 23.51
CA THR A 746 0.77 9.70 24.91
C THR A 746 1.43 10.88 25.61
N ASP A 747 0.64 11.61 26.39
CA ASP A 747 1.13 12.59 27.33
C ASP A 747 1.74 11.87 28.55
N TYR A 748 3.06 11.97 28.69
CA TYR A 748 3.80 11.34 29.77
C TYR A 748 3.44 11.92 31.15
N THR A 749 3.04 13.20 31.22
CA THR A 749 2.64 13.83 32.48
C THR A 749 1.36 13.20 33.00
N LYS A 750 0.39 12.96 32.11
CA LYS A 750 -0.85 12.24 32.43
C LYS A 750 -0.59 10.81 32.92
N LEU A 751 0.30 10.05 32.27
CA LEU A 751 0.69 8.70 32.75
C LEU A 751 1.32 8.77 34.15
N ARG A 752 2.25 9.70 34.36
CA ARG A 752 2.94 9.89 35.63
C ARG A 752 1.98 10.30 36.74
N ASP A 753 1.08 11.25 36.49
CA ASP A 753 0.09 11.66 37.48
C ASP A 753 -0.92 10.55 37.77
N SER A 754 -1.30 9.75 36.77
CA SER A 754 -2.16 8.57 36.96
C SER A 754 -1.50 7.54 37.88
N LEU A 755 -0.19 7.31 37.78
CA LEU A 755 0.55 6.45 38.72
C LEU A 755 0.39 6.93 40.16
N PHE A 756 0.47 8.24 40.39
CA PHE A 756 0.35 8.81 41.74
C PHE A 756 -1.09 8.84 42.26
N GLN A 757 -2.10 8.79 41.40
CA GLN A 757 -3.50 8.63 41.82
C GLN A 757 -3.80 7.25 42.44
N LEU A 758 -2.92 6.26 42.23
CA LEU A 758 -3.05 4.95 42.89
C LEU A 758 -2.79 5.03 44.39
N PHE A 759 -1.96 5.96 44.84
CA PHE A 759 -1.44 6.00 46.20
C PHE A 759 -1.85 7.28 46.93
N ASP A 760 -2.01 7.18 48.25
CA ASP A 760 -2.10 8.37 49.10
C ASP A 760 -0.67 8.90 49.36
N PRO A 761 -0.34 10.13 48.92
CA PRO A 761 1.02 10.67 49.08
C PRO A 761 1.36 11.04 50.53
N SER A 762 0.39 11.06 51.45
CA SER A 762 0.58 11.46 52.85
C SER A 762 1.03 10.32 53.77
N VAL A 763 0.99 9.06 53.30
CA VAL A 763 1.36 7.88 54.10
C VAL A 763 2.33 6.95 53.35
N PRO A 764 3.14 6.12 54.05
CA PRO A 764 4.10 5.23 53.40
C PRO A 764 3.45 4.19 52.48
N ILE A 765 4.10 3.90 51.36
CA ILE A 765 3.68 2.87 50.39
C ILE A 765 4.38 1.56 50.71
N HIS A 766 3.63 0.48 50.93
CA HIS A 766 4.16 -0.86 51.20
C HIS A 766 3.92 -1.76 49.99
N LEU A 767 4.98 -2.14 49.28
CA LEU A 767 4.93 -3.10 48.19
C LEU A 767 5.15 -4.50 48.76
N VAL A 768 4.07 -5.28 48.85
CA VAL A 768 4.09 -6.60 49.50
C VAL A 768 4.33 -7.69 48.44
N GLY A 769 5.42 -8.44 48.57
CA GLY A 769 5.79 -9.52 47.62
C GLY A 769 6.85 -10.47 48.18
N GLN A 770 6.87 -11.73 47.71
CA GLN A 770 7.91 -12.72 48.09
C GLN A 770 9.21 -12.52 47.30
N THR A 771 9.08 -12.38 45.98
CA THR A 771 10.12 -11.94 45.06
C THR A 771 9.70 -10.61 44.47
N SER A 772 10.53 -9.56 44.62
CA SER A 772 10.21 -8.28 44.01
C SER A 772 10.51 -8.32 42.52
N ASP A 773 9.50 -8.04 41.67
CA ASP A 773 9.69 -7.73 40.25
C ASP A 773 10.49 -6.42 40.05
N PHE A 774 10.66 -5.63 41.13
CA PHE A 774 11.43 -4.39 41.14
C PHE A 774 12.75 -4.57 41.89
N PRO A 775 13.91 -4.32 41.26
CA PRO A 775 15.17 -4.27 41.98
C PRO A 775 15.18 -3.03 42.91
N LYS A 776 16.01 -3.04 43.96
CA LYS A 776 16.04 -1.98 44.99
C LYS A 776 16.35 -0.58 44.45
N ASP A 777 17.00 -0.53 43.30
CA ASP A 777 17.39 0.65 42.53
C ASP A 777 16.38 0.98 41.42
N SER A 778 15.18 0.42 41.44
CA SER A 778 14.12 0.76 40.49
C SER A 778 13.84 2.27 40.47
N PRO A 779 13.71 2.91 39.29
CA PRO A 779 13.38 4.33 39.18
C PRO A 779 12.02 4.68 39.79
N LEU A 780 11.12 3.70 39.92
CA LEU A 780 9.85 3.88 40.62
C LEU A 780 10.07 4.39 42.05
N PHE A 781 11.06 3.87 42.77
CA PHE A 781 11.26 4.19 44.18
C PHE A 781 11.77 5.61 44.37
N GLY A 782 12.78 6.03 43.59
CA GLY A 782 13.26 7.40 43.64
C GLY A 782 12.23 8.40 43.12
N LEU A 783 11.41 8.03 42.12
CA LEU A 783 10.35 8.90 41.60
C LEU A 783 9.28 9.17 42.68
N VAL A 784 8.88 8.13 43.41
CA VAL A 784 7.94 8.25 44.53
C VAL A 784 8.57 9.01 45.70
N GLU A 785 9.82 8.72 46.03
CA GLU A 785 10.55 9.39 47.10
C GLU A 785 10.73 10.89 46.84
N GLN A 786 11.06 11.29 45.60
CA GLN A 786 11.16 12.70 45.23
C GLN A 786 9.81 13.41 45.37
N ARG A 787 8.70 12.78 44.96
CA ARG A 787 7.37 13.41 44.97
C ARG A 787 6.73 13.47 46.36
N THR A 788 6.96 12.46 47.19
CA THR A 788 6.27 12.31 48.50
C THR A 788 7.19 12.54 49.71
N GLY A 789 8.51 12.56 49.51
CA GLY A 789 9.49 12.57 50.60
C GLY A 789 9.62 11.22 51.33
N MET A 790 8.94 10.17 50.84
CA MET A 790 8.90 8.83 51.43
C MET A 790 9.23 7.76 50.38
N ARG A 791 10.30 7.00 50.60
CA ARG A 791 10.65 5.84 49.76
C ARG A 791 9.65 4.69 49.96
N PRO A 792 9.14 4.03 48.90
CA PRO A 792 8.36 2.80 49.04
C PRO A 792 9.11 1.72 49.83
N ARG A 793 8.37 0.92 50.62
CA ARG A 793 8.90 -0.22 51.38
C ARG A 793 8.75 -1.51 50.57
N LEU A 794 9.81 -2.31 50.44
CA LEU A 794 9.67 -3.71 50.01
C LEU A 794 9.40 -4.60 51.23
N VAL A 795 8.19 -5.16 51.31
CA VAL A 795 7.74 -5.93 52.46
C VAL A 795 7.48 -7.38 52.07
N LYS A 796 8.14 -8.31 52.74
CA LYS A 796 7.82 -9.74 52.61
C LYS A 796 6.56 -10.07 53.42
N PRO A 797 5.73 -11.03 52.97
CA PRO A 797 4.55 -11.45 53.74
C PRO A 797 4.89 -11.90 55.17
N SER A 798 6.04 -12.55 55.36
CA SER A 798 6.53 -12.99 56.68
C SER A 798 6.87 -11.84 57.64
N SER A 799 6.99 -10.61 57.14
CA SER A 799 7.28 -9.41 57.93
C SER A 799 6.02 -8.65 58.35
N LEU A 800 4.83 -9.11 57.93
CA LEU A 800 3.55 -8.51 58.31
C LEU A 800 3.05 -9.10 59.63
N VAL A 801 2.42 -8.26 60.45
CA VAL A 801 1.87 -8.64 61.75
C VAL A 801 0.52 -7.96 61.95
N LEU A 802 -0.48 -8.70 62.43
CA LEU A 802 -1.75 -8.15 62.89
C LEU A 802 -1.67 -7.90 64.40
N ILE A 803 -2.03 -6.69 64.82
CA ILE A 803 -2.06 -6.29 66.22
C ILE A 803 -3.51 -6.02 66.62
N PRO A 804 -4.02 -6.60 67.73
CA PRO A 804 -5.36 -6.31 68.22
C PRO A 804 -5.58 -4.81 68.41
N SER A 805 -6.70 -4.29 67.91
CA SER A 805 -7.04 -2.87 67.93
C SER A 805 -8.53 -2.67 68.20
N GLY A 806 -8.86 -1.97 69.28
CA GLY A 806 -10.25 -1.64 69.62
C GLY A 806 -10.85 -0.51 68.79
N SER A 807 -10.04 0.18 67.96
CA SER A 807 -10.47 1.29 67.11
C SER A 807 -10.75 0.88 65.66
N GLU A 808 -10.36 -0.33 65.25
CA GLU A 808 -10.57 -0.83 63.90
C GLU A 808 -11.82 -1.73 63.82
N PRO A 809 -12.66 -1.61 62.77
CA PRO A 809 -13.87 -2.42 62.62
C PRO A 809 -13.63 -3.94 62.56
N THR A 810 -12.43 -4.38 62.18
CA THR A 810 -12.07 -5.81 62.15
C THR A 810 -11.45 -6.31 63.45
N GLY A 811 -11.22 -5.43 64.43
CA GLY A 811 -10.54 -5.75 65.68
C GLY A 811 -9.02 -5.84 65.58
N PHE A 812 -8.42 -5.56 64.41
CA PHE A 812 -6.98 -5.63 64.18
C PHE A 812 -6.46 -4.46 63.35
N SER A 813 -5.23 -4.04 63.61
CA SER A 813 -4.45 -3.10 62.78
C SER A 813 -3.29 -3.84 62.11
N LEU A 814 -2.98 -3.50 60.87
CA LEU A 814 -1.91 -4.14 60.10
C LEU A 814 -0.58 -3.37 60.26
N TYR A 815 0.47 -4.09 60.63
CA TYR A 815 1.82 -3.56 60.78
C TYR A 815 2.84 -4.38 59.98
N CYS A 816 4.00 -3.80 59.73
CA CYS A 816 5.19 -4.52 59.27
C CYS A 816 6.39 -4.26 60.19
N VAL A 817 7.32 -5.21 60.24
CA VAL A 817 8.57 -5.06 61.00
C VAL A 817 9.41 -3.91 60.42
N TRP A 818 9.66 -2.89 61.23
CA TRP A 818 10.50 -1.75 60.87
C TRP A 818 11.96 -2.21 60.65
N GLY A 819 12.59 -1.72 59.59
CA GLY A 819 13.95 -2.11 59.20
C GLY A 819 14.04 -3.43 58.41
N ALA A 820 12.91 -4.04 58.06
CA ALA A 820 12.90 -5.21 57.18
C ALA A 820 13.42 -4.91 55.75
N ASP A 821 13.26 -3.66 55.30
CA ASP A 821 13.90 -3.15 54.08
C ASP A 821 15.09 -2.25 54.44
N PRO A 822 16.34 -2.70 54.24
CA PRO A 822 17.53 -1.92 54.60
C PRO A 822 17.73 -0.67 53.73
N ALA A 823 17.01 -0.55 52.60
CA ALA A 823 17.07 0.66 51.76
C ALA A 823 16.32 1.85 52.38
N VAL A 824 15.55 1.61 53.44
CA VAL A 824 14.75 2.62 54.12
C VAL A 824 15.46 3.04 55.41
N THR A 825 16.07 4.23 55.38
CA THR A 825 16.89 4.73 56.50
C THR A 825 16.19 5.82 57.33
N LYS A 826 15.24 6.55 56.72
CA LYS A 826 14.51 7.64 57.39
C LYS A 826 13.41 7.08 58.28
N ARG A 827 13.58 7.24 59.60
CA ARG A 827 12.63 6.76 60.61
C ARG A 827 11.26 7.45 60.48
N PRO A 828 10.13 6.70 60.44
CA PRO A 828 8.79 7.27 60.35
C PRO A 828 8.35 7.89 61.67
N LEU A 829 7.33 8.75 61.61
CA LEU A 829 6.85 9.54 62.74
C LEU A 829 6.13 8.71 63.81
N LYS A 830 5.54 7.57 63.44
CA LYS A 830 4.80 6.68 64.35
C LYS A 830 5.34 5.26 64.22
N LEU A 831 5.97 4.80 65.30
CA LEU A 831 6.43 3.42 65.47
C LEU A 831 5.94 2.92 66.81
N ILE A 832 5.55 1.65 66.88
CA ILE A 832 5.20 0.98 68.13
C ILE A 832 6.20 -0.14 68.42
N THR A 833 6.38 -0.47 69.69
CA THR A 833 7.19 -1.62 70.11
C THR A 833 6.28 -2.66 70.72
N VAL A 834 6.25 -3.86 70.13
CA VAL A 834 5.47 -5.00 70.61
C VAL A 834 6.40 -6.21 70.68
N GLU A 835 6.50 -6.84 71.84
CA GLU A 835 7.36 -8.02 72.06
C GLU A 835 8.84 -7.81 71.62
N GLY A 836 9.37 -6.60 71.84
CA GLY A 836 10.74 -6.25 71.45
C GLY A 836 10.93 -5.99 69.94
N ARG A 837 9.91 -6.14 69.10
CA ARG A 837 9.93 -5.77 67.68
C ARG A 837 9.42 -4.34 67.50
N VAL A 838 10.13 -3.55 66.69
CA VAL A 838 9.70 -2.22 66.27
C VAL A 838 8.84 -2.38 65.02
N LEU A 839 7.64 -1.80 65.02
CA LEU A 839 6.63 -1.98 63.98
C LEU A 839 6.21 -0.63 63.37
N GLU A 840 6.09 -0.60 62.04
CA GLU A 840 5.53 0.50 61.23
C GLU A 840 4.12 0.11 60.77
N GLU A 841 3.17 1.04 60.86
CA GLU A 841 1.78 0.80 60.46
C GLU A 841 1.65 0.75 58.93
N VAL A 842 0.86 -0.22 58.43
CA VAL A 842 0.62 -0.39 56.99
C VAL A 842 -0.73 0.23 56.63
N HIS A 843 -0.69 1.38 55.97
CA HIS A 843 -1.89 2.12 55.55
C HIS A 843 -2.38 1.75 54.14
N GLN A 844 -1.45 1.49 53.22
CA GLN A 844 -1.73 1.17 51.82
C GLN A 844 -0.75 0.13 51.29
N VAL A 845 -1.25 -0.77 50.44
CA VAL A 845 -0.53 -1.94 49.94
C VAL A 845 -0.54 -1.98 48.41
N GLY A 846 0.65 -1.96 47.81
CA GLY A 846 0.83 -2.43 46.44
C GLY A 846 1.04 -3.93 46.44
N CYS A 847 -0.02 -4.71 46.23
CA CYS A 847 0.06 -6.18 46.28
C CYS A 847 0.79 -6.73 45.05
N GLN A 848 1.95 -7.36 45.26
CA GLN A 848 2.78 -8.01 44.24
C GLN A 848 2.79 -9.54 44.40
N LEU A 849 1.86 -10.10 45.17
CA LEU A 849 1.80 -11.52 45.46
C LEU A 849 1.15 -12.32 44.33
N TYR A 850 1.71 -13.49 44.04
CA TYR A 850 1.02 -14.51 43.25
C TYR A 850 -0.16 -15.10 44.04
N ASP A 851 -1.13 -15.72 43.36
CA ASP A 851 -2.35 -16.24 44.02
C ASP A 851 -1.98 -17.21 45.14
N PHE A 852 -1.08 -18.14 44.83
CA PHE A 852 -0.57 -19.12 45.79
C PHE A 852 0.23 -18.49 46.93
N GLU A 853 0.86 -17.34 46.74
CA GLU A 853 1.60 -16.62 47.79
C GLU A 853 0.67 -15.84 48.70
N LEU A 854 -0.37 -15.21 48.12
CA LEU A 854 -1.38 -14.48 48.89
C LEU A 854 -2.15 -15.44 49.80
N PHE A 855 -2.56 -16.60 49.30
CA PHE A 855 -3.29 -17.60 50.09
C PHE A 855 -2.41 -18.56 50.90
N ALA A 856 -1.09 -18.33 50.93
CA ALA A 856 -0.18 -19.03 51.83
C ALA A 856 -0.10 -18.38 53.24
N VAL A 857 -0.55 -17.13 53.39
CA VAL A 857 -0.64 -16.46 54.69
C VAL A 857 -2.02 -16.65 55.33
N ASP A 858 -2.13 -16.28 56.60
CA ASP A 858 -3.36 -16.39 57.37
C ASP A 858 -4.56 -15.64 56.71
N PRO A 859 -5.78 -16.20 56.70
CA PRO A 859 -6.94 -15.56 56.08
C PRO A 859 -7.24 -14.14 56.57
N ASP A 860 -7.00 -13.82 57.84
CA ASP A 860 -7.20 -12.46 58.34
C ASP A 860 -6.13 -11.52 57.79
N MET A 861 -4.88 -11.99 57.64
CA MET A 861 -3.84 -11.23 56.96
C MET A 861 -4.23 -10.92 55.50
N VAL A 862 -4.79 -11.90 54.78
CA VAL A 862 -5.27 -11.70 53.39
C VAL A 862 -6.34 -10.62 53.32
N ARG A 863 -7.32 -10.63 54.24
CA ARG A 863 -8.36 -9.59 54.33
C ARG A 863 -7.75 -8.21 54.57
N HIS A 864 -6.80 -8.10 55.48
CA HIS A 864 -6.12 -6.84 55.79
C HIS A 864 -5.27 -6.31 54.63
N ILE A 865 -4.62 -7.19 53.88
CA ILE A 865 -3.93 -6.85 52.61
C ILE A 865 -4.96 -6.36 51.58
N ALA A 866 -6.07 -7.07 51.40
CA ALA A 866 -7.12 -6.73 50.45
C ALA A 866 -7.76 -5.37 50.73
N MET A 867 -8.12 -5.07 51.98
CA MET A 867 -8.70 -3.78 52.40
C MET A 867 -7.83 -2.58 52.04
N ARG A 868 -6.50 -2.77 52.13
CA ARG A 868 -5.50 -1.71 51.97
C ARG A 868 -4.91 -1.70 50.57
N SER A 869 -5.33 -2.62 49.70
CA SER A 869 -4.72 -2.74 48.38
C SER A 869 -5.15 -1.58 47.49
N VAL A 870 -4.17 -0.93 46.85
CA VAL A 870 -4.44 0.16 45.90
C VAL A 870 -5.02 -0.33 44.58
N ASN A 871 -4.90 -1.63 44.32
CA ASN A 871 -5.49 -2.30 43.18
C ASN A 871 -6.53 -3.27 43.71
N ASP A 872 -7.79 -3.03 43.37
CA ASP A 872 -8.91 -3.77 43.94
C ASP A 872 -8.76 -5.27 43.69
N MET A 873 -8.99 -6.11 44.71
CA MET A 873 -8.89 -7.56 44.55
C MET A 873 -9.92 -8.11 43.57
N ARG A 874 -11.05 -7.41 43.35
CA ARG A 874 -12.00 -7.72 42.28
C ARG A 874 -11.36 -7.46 40.91
N SER A 875 -10.55 -6.42 40.73
CA SER A 875 -9.75 -6.28 39.50
C SER A 875 -8.72 -7.40 39.33
N VAL A 876 -8.06 -7.81 40.41
CA VAL A 876 -7.04 -8.88 40.40
C VAL A 876 -7.62 -10.25 40.05
N PHE A 877 -8.83 -10.57 40.53
CA PHE A 877 -9.41 -11.91 40.39
C PHE A 877 -10.59 -12.02 39.40
N ILE A 878 -11.26 -10.91 39.09
CA ILE A 878 -12.37 -10.87 38.11
C ILE A 878 -11.91 -10.19 36.81
N ALA A 879 -11.51 -8.91 36.85
CA ALA A 879 -11.18 -8.19 35.62
C ALA A 879 -9.90 -8.71 34.92
N HIS A 880 -8.95 -9.26 35.67
CA HIS A 880 -7.75 -9.89 35.11
C HIS A 880 -8.02 -11.27 34.47
N ASP A 881 -9.06 -11.97 34.91
CA ASP A 881 -9.38 -13.31 34.43
C ASP A 881 -9.91 -13.21 32.99
N LYS A 882 -9.25 -13.90 32.04
CA LYS A 882 -9.58 -13.75 30.60
C LYS A 882 -11.03 -14.11 30.26
N ARG A 883 -11.70 -14.89 31.13
CA ARG A 883 -13.14 -15.20 31.01
C ARG A 883 -14.02 -13.95 31.07
N ILE A 884 -13.58 -12.86 31.71
CA ILE A 884 -14.35 -11.62 31.81
C ILE A 884 -14.73 -11.06 30.44
N LEU A 885 -13.87 -11.20 29.43
CA LEU A 885 -14.15 -10.72 28.07
C LEU A 885 -15.33 -11.46 27.42
N GLY A 886 -15.48 -12.76 27.71
CA GLY A 886 -16.63 -13.54 27.25
C GLY A 886 -17.91 -13.17 28.00
N ILE A 887 -17.82 -12.97 29.32
CA ILE A 887 -18.95 -12.50 30.14
C ILE A 887 -19.42 -11.12 29.68
N LEU A 888 -18.51 -10.15 29.55
CA LEU A 888 -18.80 -8.79 29.06
C LEU A 888 -19.60 -8.83 27.76
N ARG A 889 -19.18 -9.65 26.80
CA ARG A 889 -19.86 -9.80 25.50
C ARG A 889 -21.24 -10.43 25.61
N GLN A 890 -21.41 -11.43 26.47
CA GLN A 890 -22.71 -12.07 26.73
C GLN A 890 -23.68 -11.11 27.44
N GLU A 891 -23.17 -10.16 28.22
CA GLU A 891 -23.96 -9.22 29.02
C GLU A 891 -24.28 -7.89 28.29
N LEU A 892 -23.81 -7.67 27.06
CA LEU A 892 -23.98 -6.38 26.37
C LEU A 892 -25.44 -5.93 26.25
N ASP A 893 -26.35 -6.85 25.91
CA ASP A 893 -27.78 -6.55 25.79
C ASP A 893 -28.39 -6.12 27.14
N ALA A 894 -28.13 -6.89 28.20
CA ALA A 894 -28.58 -6.57 29.56
C ALA A 894 -27.95 -5.26 30.08
N LEU A 895 -26.68 -5.00 29.79
CA LEU A 895 -25.99 -3.76 30.17
C LEU A 895 -26.64 -2.53 29.54
N VAL A 896 -27.23 -2.65 28.34
CA VAL A 896 -27.97 -1.58 27.69
C VAL A 896 -29.41 -1.51 28.21
N HIS A 897 -30.14 -2.62 28.15
CA HIS A 897 -31.60 -2.62 28.27
C HIS A 897 -32.10 -2.90 29.70
N LYS A 898 -31.41 -3.75 30.48
CA LYS A 898 -31.79 -4.09 31.86
C LYS A 898 -31.19 -3.12 32.88
N HIS A 899 -29.91 -2.79 32.73
CA HIS A 899 -29.17 -2.03 33.74
C HIS A 899 -28.91 -0.57 33.38
N GLY A 900 -29.07 -0.17 32.11
CA GLY A 900 -28.79 1.19 31.66
C GLY A 900 -27.35 1.65 31.90
N ALA A 901 -26.42 0.69 32.03
CA ALA A 901 -25.00 0.96 32.29
C ALA A 901 -24.25 1.40 31.02
N LEU A 902 -24.75 0.98 29.85
CA LEU A 902 -24.19 1.32 28.55
C LEU A 902 -25.26 1.90 27.63
N THR A 903 -24.84 2.78 26.73
CA THR A 903 -25.60 3.14 25.53
C THR A 903 -25.44 2.08 24.44
N LEU A 904 -26.36 2.05 23.47
CA LEU A 904 -26.24 1.15 22.30
C LEU A 904 -24.94 1.38 21.52
N ALA A 905 -24.48 2.63 21.41
CA ALA A 905 -23.22 2.97 20.77
C ALA A 905 -22.01 2.40 21.53
N GLN A 906 -22.00 2.51 22.86
CA GLN A 906 -20.95 1.92 23.70
C GLN A 906 -20.94 0.39 23.61
N ALA A 907 -22.11 -0.26 23.61
CA ALA A 907 -22.21 -1.70 23.45
C ALA A 907 -21.64 -2.19 22.10
N ARG A 908 -21.94 -1.48 21.00
CA ARG A 908 -21.37 -1.76 19.67
C ARG A 908 -19.85 -1.61 19.65
N ILE A 909 -19.32 -0.54 20.27
CA ILE A 909 -17.87 -0.32 20.39
C ILE A 909 -17.20 -1.48 21.13
N LEU A 910 -17.81 -1.96 22.23
CA LEU A 910 -17.29 -3.13 22.97
C LEU A 910 -17.39 -4.42 22.17
N GLU A 911 -18.50 -4.65 21.48
CA GLU A 911 -18.70 -5.85 20.65
C GLU A 911 -17.63 -5.95 19.54
N GLN A 912 -17.33 -4.84 18.88
CA GLN A 912 -16.34 -4.76 17.81
C GLN A 912 -14.91 -4.79 18.35
N GLY A 913 -14.67 -4.14 19.50
CA GLY A 913 -13.36 -3.95 20.11
C GLY A 913 -12.91 -5.06 21.08
N ILE A 914 -13.74 -6.05 21.40
CA ILE A 914 -13.35 -7.21 22.24
C ILE A 914 -13.26 -8.47 21.39
N VAL A 915 -12.12 -9.18 21.47
CA VAL A 915 -11.97 -10.49 20.82
C VAL A 915 -13.05 -11.46 21.34
N PRO A 916 -13.84 -12.10 20.45
CA PRO A 916 -14.81 -13.11 20.87
C PRO A 916 -14.13 -14.17 21.75
N THR A 917 -14.67 -14.40 22.94
CA THR A 917 -14.06 -15.31 23.92
C THR A 917 -15.10 -16.36 24.32
N ILE A 918 -14.80 -17.62 24.03
CA ILE A 918 -15.63 -18.78 24.35
C ILE A 918 -15.23 -19.29 25.73
N LEU A 919 -16.22 -19.42 26.60
CA LEU A 919 -16.06 -19.83 27.99
C LEU A 919 -16.19 -21.35 28.15
N PRO A 920 -15.48 -21.96 29.12
CA PRO A 920 -15.81 -23.30 29.60
C PRO A 920 -17.29 -23.43 29.98
N GLY A 921 -17.89 -24.59 29.73
CA GLY A 921 -19.28 -24.87 30.12
C GLY A 921 -20.39 -24.25 29.25
N CYS A 922 -20.06 -23.37 28.30
CA CYS A 922 -21.07 -22.68 27.50
C CYS A 922 -21.50 -23.47 26.25
N GLU A 923 -22.68 -23.17 25.73
CA GLU A 923 -23.25 -23.87 24.57
C GLU A 923 -22.38 -23.74 23.31
N ARG A 924 -21.79 -22.56 23.11
CA ARG A 924 -20.90 -22.30 21.97
C ARG A 924 -19.64 -23.19 21.97
N LEU A 925 -19.16 -23.60 23.15
CA LEU A 925 -18.04 -24.54 23.26
C LEU A 925 -18.47 -25.95 22.82
N ARG A 926 -19.68 -26.39 23.20
CA ARG A 926 -20.22 -27.71 22.80
C ARG A 926 -20.39 -27.78 21.29
N GLN A 927 -21.00 -26.75 20.71
CA GLN A 927 -21.13 -26.61 19.26
C GLN A 927 -19.78 -26.64 18.55
N LEU A 928 -18.76 -25.98 19.10
CA LEU A 928 -17.42 -26.01 18.53
C LEU A 928 -16.76 -27.39 18.64
N LEU A 929 -16.97 -28.10 19.75
CA LEU A 929 -16.47 -29.46 19.92
C LEU A 929 -17.12 -30.40 18.90
N ASP A 930 -18.44 -30.35 18.73
CA ASP A 930 -19.17 -31.15 17.75
C ASP A 930 -18.69 -30.83 16.33
N ALA A 931 -18.54 -29.55 16.02
CA ALA A 931 -17.99 -29.10 14.74
C ALA A 931 -16.54 -29.57 14.54
N SER A 932 -15.72 -29.64 15.60
CA SER A 932 -14.33 -30.12 15.52
C SER A 932 -14.24 -31.61 15.19
N TYR A 933 -15.24 -32.42 15.55
CA TYR A 933 -15.32 -33.82 15.11
C TYR A 933 -15.73 -33.95 13.65
N ALA A 934 -16.58 -33.05 13.14
CA ALA A 934 -17.03 -33.05 11.75
C ALA A 934 -15.99 -32.46 10.78
N ASP A 935 -15.30 -31.40 11.19
CA ASP A 935 -14.24 -30.73 10.45
C ASP A 935 -13.02 -30.48 11.37
N PRO A 936 -12.02 -31.38 11.32
CA PRO A 936 -10.80 -31.25 12.12
C PRO A 936 -9.99 -29.98 11.83
N GLY A 937 -10.19 -29.32 10.68
CA GLY A 937 -9.48 -28.10 10.29
C GLY A 937 -9.88 -26.86 11.08
N ILE A 938 -11.04 -26.88 11.75
CA ILE A 938 -11.56 -25.75 12.54
C ILE A 938 -10.58 -25.29 13.64
N LYS A 939 -9.82 -26.23 14.21
CA LYS A 939 -8.83 -25.92 15.26
C LYS A 939 -7.79 -24.88 14.81
N ASP A 940 -7.47 -24.85 13.52
CA ASP A 940 -6.42 -24.00 12.98
C ASP A 940 -6.76 -22.51 13.07
N GLY A 941 -8.06 -22.20 13.12
CA GLY A 941 -8.59 -20.85 13.31
C GLY A 941 -8.66 -20.38 14.76
N HIS A 942 -8.10 -21.12 15.74
CA HIS A 942 -8.32 -20.85 17.16
C HIS A 942 -7.04 -20.84 18.01
N ILE A 943 -7.11 -20.11 19.13
CA ILE A 943 -6.06 -19.98 20.14
C ILE A 943 -6.64 -20.27 21.54
N LEU A 944 -5.94 -21.12 22.28
CA LEU A 944 -6.23 -21.49 23.67
C LEU A 944 -5.35 -20.66 24.60
N LYS A 945 -5.98 -19.90 25.50
CA LYS A 945 -5.27 -19.05 26.47
C LYS A 945 -5.60 -19.49 27.89
N PRO A 946 -4.61 -19.79 28.74
CA PRO A 946 -4.85 -20.03 30.16
C PRO A 946 -5.50 -18.80 30.80
N PHE A 947 -6.63 -18.98 31.49
CA PHE A 947 -7.46 -17.83 31.87
C PHE A 947 -6.88 -17.00 33.03
N ARG A 948 -5.98 -17.55 33.84
CA ARG A 948 -5.37 -16.90 35.02
C ARG A 948 -3.84 -16.76 35.00
N LEU A 949 -3.16 -17.40 34.05
CA LEU A 949 -1.71 -17.22 33.92
C LEU A 949 -1.40 -15.87 33.28
N ALA A 950 -0.31 -15.26 33.75
CA ALA A 950 0.23 -14.01 33.23
C ALA A 950 1.38 -14.27 32.23
N ARG A 951 1.88 -13.19 31.60
CA ARG A 951 3.09 -13.19 30.75
C ARG A 951 3.05 -14.11 29.52
N GLY A 952 1.87 -14.58 29.10
CA GLY A 952 1.72 -15.42 27.89
C GLY A 952 2.14 -16.88 28.06
N SER A 953 2.47 -17.32 29.27
CA SER A 953 2.83 -18.71 29.55
C SER A 953 1.64 -19.66 29.33
N GLY A 954 1.89 -20.76 28.61
CA GLY A 954 0.91 -21.82 28.39
C GLY A 954 -0.12 -21.55 27.29
N ILE A 955 0.06 -20.53 26.45
CA ILE A 955 -0.80 -20.30 25.27
C ILE A 955 -0.53 -21.40 24.23
N LEU A 956 -1.61 -21.98 23.69
CA LEU A 956 -1.55 -23.01 22.66
C LEU A 956 -2.30 -22.56 21.40
N LEU A 957 -1.78 -22.93 20.23
CA LEU A 957 -2.39 -22.65 18.93
C LEU A 957 -3.00 -23.94 18.40
N GLY A 958 -4.28 -23.92 18.02
CA GLY A 958 -4.95 -25.14 17.59
C GLY A 958 -4.30 -25.76 16.35
N ARG A 959 -3.74 -24.95 15.46
CA ARG A 959 -2.96 -25.42 14.30
C ARG A 959 -1.71 -26.23 14.65
N ASP A 960 -1.08 -25.95 15.78
CA ASP A 960 0.14 -26.64 16.21
C ASP A 960 -0.16 -27.89 17.05
N MET A 961 -1.45 -28.17 17.29
CA MET A 961 -1.93 -29.30 18.08
C MET A 961 -2.48 -30.43 17.21
N SER A 962 -2.40 -31.66 17.71
CA SER A 962 -3.13 -32.78 17.12
C SER A 962 -4.64 -32.65 17.37
N VAL A 963 -5.45 -33.22 16.48
CA VAL A 963 -6.92 -33.20 16.60
C VAL A 963 -7.38 -33.90 17.88
N SER A 964 -6.75 -35.01 18.25
CA SER A 964 -7.07 -35.75 19.48
C SER A 964 -6.76 -34.92 20.73
N GLU A 965 -5.63 -34.22 20.76
CA GLU A 965 -5.29 -33.31 21.84
C GLU A 965 -6.25 -32.13 21.93
N TRP A 966 -6.59 -31.52 20.80
CA TRP A 966 -7.57 -30.44 20.70
C TRP A 966 -8.93 -30.85 21.27
N CYS A 967 -9.51 -31.95 20.78
CA CYS A 967 -10.80 -32.44 21.27
C CYS A 967 -10.73 -32.80 22.75
N ARG A 968 -9.66 -33.46 23.22
CA ARG A 968 -9.48 -33.80 24.64
C ARG A 968 -9.49 -32.55 25.55
N ILE A 969 -8.87 -31.45 25.12
CA ILE A 969 -8.89 -30.19 25.89
C ILE A 969 -10.29 -29.56 25.87
N LEU A 970 -10.96 -29.52 24.72
CA LEU A 970 -12.33 -29.00 24.63
C LEU A 970 -13.30 -29.83 25.48
N GLU A 971 -13.14 -31.16 25.49
CA GLU A 971 -13.92 -32.07 26.33
C GLU A 971 -13.72 -31.80 27.81
N SER A 972 -12.47 -31.55 28.25
CA SER A 972 -12.21 -31.19 29.65
C SER A 972 -12.74 -29.81 30.03
N MET A 973 -13.22 -29.01 29.07
CA MET A 973 -13.84 -27.70 29.28
C MET A 973 -15.38 -27.74 29.14
N LYS A 974 -15.99 -28.93 28.96
CA LYS A 974 -17.46 -29.09 28.85
C LYS A 974 -18.23 -28.57 30.06
N THR A 975 -17.60 -28.50 31.23
CA THR A 975 -18.14 -27.89 32.44
C THR A 975 -17.34 -26.65 32.80
N ALA A 976 -17.95 -25.76 33.59
CA ALA A 976 -17.25 -24.57 34.09
C ALA A 976 -16.37 -24.88 35.31
N ASP A 977 -16.48 -26.08 35.90
CA ASP A 977 -15.87 -26.45 37.18
C ASP A 977 -14.34 -26.32 37.17
N LEU A 978 -13.78 -25.91 38.31
CA LEU A 978 -12.33 -25.80 38.48
C LEU A 978 -11.76 -27.17 38.90
N HIS A 979 -10.81 -27.70 38.12
CA HIS A 979 -10.10 -28.93 38.45
C HIS A 979 -8.65 -28.61 38.86
N SER A 980 -8.24 -29.02 40.06
CA SER A 980 -6.96 -28.64 40.68
C SER A 980 -5.71 -29.18 39.99
N CYS A 981 -5.84 -30.08 39.01
CA CYS A 981 -4.72 -30.80 38.41
C CYS A 981 -4.51 -30.53 36.91
N THR A 982 -5.30 -29.66 36.27
CA THR A 982 -5.23 -29.40 34.82
C THR A 982 -5.26 -27.91 34.51
N ALA A 983 -4.41 -27.44 33.59
CA ALA A 983 -4.49 -26.09 33.07
C ALA A 983 -5.83 -25.88 32.36
N GLN A 984 -6.50 -24.76 32.66
CA GLN A 984 -7.80 -24.44 32.09
C GLN A 984 -7.72 -23.21 31.19
N TYR A 985 -8.46 -23.26 30.09
CA TYR A 985 -8.31 -22.32 28.99
C TYR A 985 -9.61 -21.55 28.72
N VAL A 986 -9.47 -20.39 28.11
CA VAL A 986 -10.51 -19.80 27.26
C VAL A 986 -10.09 -19.97 25.81
N LEU A 987 -11.09 -20.00 24.93
CA LEU A 987 -10.84 -20.07 23.51
C LEU A 987 -11.18 -18.74 22.82
N GLN A 988 -10.27 -18.27 21.97
CA GLN A 988 -10.49 -17.12 21.12
C GLN A 988 -10.23 -17.52 19.65
N PRO A 989 -10.91 -16.89 18.68
CA PRO A 989 -10.52 -17.04 17.28
C PRO A 989 -9.16 -16.38 17.05
N LEU A 990 -8.30 -17.05 16.28
CA LEU A 990 -6.99 -16.54 15.91
C LEU A 990 -7.18 -15.31 15.01
N GLN A 991 -6.83 -14.13 15.52
CA GLN A 991 -7.01 -12.88 14.79
C GLN A 991 -5.97 -12.75 13.68
N LYS A 992 -6.38 -12.30 12.49
CA LYS A 992 -5.46 -11.83 11.46
C LYS A 992 -4.92 -10.47 11.88
N VAL A 993 -3.70 -10.46 12.41
CA VAL A 993 -3.01 -9.26 12.89
C VAL A 993 -2.18 -8.64 11.76
N ARG A 994 -2.22 -7.30 11.64
CA ARG A 994 -1.46 -6.56 10.63
C ARG A 994 0.04 -6.81 10.76
N SER A 995 0.68 -7.06 9.62
CA SER A 995 2.14 -7.16 9.53
C SER A 995 2.71 -5.87 8.92
N VAL A 996 3.87 -5.43 9.41
CA VAL A 996 4.54 -4.19 8.99
C VAL A 996 6.03 -4.44 8.83
N ASN A 997 6.68 -3.72 7.92
CA ASN A 997 8.13 -3.76 7.77
C ASN A 997 8.73 -2.68 8.66
N TRP A 998 9.47 -3.08 9.70
CA TRP A 998 10.08 -2.16 10.66
C TRP A 998 11.58 -2.37 10.75
N PHE A 999 12.30 -1.28 10.89
CA PHE A 999 13.73 -1.27 11.14
C PHE A 999 13.97 -1.58 12.63
N TRP A 1000 14.59 -2.73 12.90
CA TRP A 1000 14.82 -3.17 14.28
C TRP A 1000 16.09 -2.57 14.86
N ASP A 1001 17.21 -2.78 14.16
CA ASP A 1001 18.55 -2.31 14.52
C ASP A 1001 19.49 -2.52 13.33
N GLU A 1002 20.76 -2.13 13.46
CA GLU A 1002 21.76 -2.26 12.40
C GLU A 1002 22.14 -3.72 12.07
N GLU A 1003 21.90 -4.67 12.96
CA GLU A 1003 22.21 -6.08 12.73
C GLU A 1003 21.08 -6.78 11.98
N ARG A 1004 19.84 -6.51 12.38
CA ARG A 1004 18.62 -7.18 11.90
C ARG A 1004 17.94 -6.41 10.77
N MET A 1005 18.28 -5.14 10.59
CA MET A 1005 17.74 -4.25 9.56
C MET A 1005 16.20 -4.24 9.54
N VAL A 1006 15.60 -4.19 8.35
CA VAL A 1006 14.13 -4.19 8.17
C VAL A 1006 13.61 -5.61 8.29
N CYS A 1007 12.75 -5.83 9.30
CA CYS A 1007 12.10 -7.09 9.56
C CYS A 1007 10.58 -6.98 9.38
N ARG A 1008 9.99 -7.95 8.67
CA ARG A 1008 8.53 -8.11 8.63
C ARG A 1008 8.05 -8.53 10.02
N SER A 1009 7.24 -7.70 10.64
CA SER A 1009 6.94 -7.73 12.07
C SER A 1009 5.43 -7.73 12.34
N LYS A 1010 5.03 -8.39 13.42
CA LYS A 1010 3.70 -8.25 14.05
C LYS A 1010 3.85 -7.50 15.37
N MET A 1011 2.75 -6.95 15.88
CA MET A 1011 2.77 -6.13 17.09
C MET A 1011 1.58 -6.38 18.02
N VAL A 1012 1.82 -6.23 19.32
CA VAL A 1012 0.79 -6.17 20.36
C VAL A 1012 1.00 -4.92 21.20
N GLY A 1013 0.02 -4.02 21.14
CA GLY A 1013 0.00 -2.79 21.92
C GLY A 1013 -0.53 -3.00 23.32
N VAL A 1014 -0.34 -2.00 24.17
CA VAL A 1014 -1.02 -1.90 25.47
C VAL A 1014 -1.48 -0.46 25.67
N TYR A 1015 -2.51 -0.29 26.49
CA TYR A 1015 -2.81 1.00 27.07
C TYR A 1015 -3.05 0.85 28.57
N TYR A 1016 -2.99 1.97 29.28
CA TYR A 1016 -3.18 2.01 30.72
C TYR A 1016 -4.47 2.73 31.09
N SER A 1017 -5.06 2.26 32.18
CA SER A 1017 -6.13 2.95 32.87
C SER A 1017 -5.91 2.90 34.36
N VAL A 1018 -6.24 3.99 35.04
CA VAL A 1018 -6.16 4.08 36.50
C VAL A 1018 -7.53 4.52 37.01
N HIS A 1019 -8.08 3.77 37.95
CA HIS A 1019 -9.38 4.04 38.59
C HIS A 1019 -10.48 4.28 37.54
N GLY A 1020 -10.51 3.43 36.51
CA GLY A 1020 -11.52 3.43 35.46
C GLY A 1020 -11.35 4.53 34.41
N ARG A 1021 -10.25 5.30 34.45
CA ARG A 1021 -9.97 6.37 33.51
C ARG A 1021 -8.82 6.02 32.59
N PHE A 1022 -8.99 6.28 31.30
CA PHE A 1022 -7.94 6.10 30.30
C PHE A 1022 -6.75 7.03 30.59
N ALA A 1023 -5.57 6.45 30.81
CA ALA A 1023 -4.34 7.17 31.13
C ALA A 1023 -3.51 7.48 29.88
N GLY A 1024 -3.41 6.53 28.94
CA GLY A 1024 -2.65 6.69 27.70
C GLY A 1024 -2.19 5.36 27.09
N LEU A 1025 -1.66 5.41 25.86
CA LEU A 1025 -1.01 4.24 25.25
C LEU A 1025 0.32 3.93 25.95
N GLY A 1026 0.67 2.66 26.04
CA GLY A 1026 1.98 2.19 26.45
C GLY A 1026 2.91 1.93 25.25
N VAL A 1027 3.78 0.93 25.41
CA VAL A 1027 4.70 0.47 24.36
C VAL A 1027 4.06 -0.64 23.51
N TRP A 1028 4.45 -0.70 22.24
CA TRP A 1028 4.19 -1.84 21.37
C TRP A 1028 5.27 -2.87 21.55
N ARG A 1029 4.89 -4.13 21.74
CA ARG A 1029 5.81 -5.27 21.66
C ARG A 1029 5.78 -5.80 20.25
N THR A 1030 6.94 -5.90 19.63
CA THR A 1030 7.10 -6.20 18.21
C THR A 1030 7.98 -7.44 18.07
N ALA A 1031 7.60 -8.36 17.19
CA ALA A 1031 8.33 -9.59 16.94
C ALA A 1031 8.24 -9.97 15.46
N ALA A 1032 9.11 -10.85 14.98
CA ALA A 1032 9.11 -11.32 13.60
C ALA A 1032 7.73 -11.89 13.22
N ALA A 1033 7.30 -11.73 11.96
CA ALA A 1033 5.97 -12.18 11.54
C ALA A 1033 5.75 -13.70 11.63
N SER A 1034 6.83 -14.48 11.71
CA SER A 1034 6.82 -15.91 12.02
C SER A 1034 6.38 -16.21 13.46
N GLU A 1035 6.56 -15.27 14.38
CA GLU A 1035 6.10 -15.39 15.76
C GLU A 1035 4.58 -15.27 15.82
N ASN A 1036 3.99 -16.22 16.55
CA ASN A 1036 2.53 -16.34 16.64
C ASN A 1036 1.98 -15.89 17.99
N VAL A 1037 2.84 -15.83 19.00
CA VAL A 1037 2.53 -15.34 20.34
C VAL A 1037 3.58 -14.32 20.76
N ILE A 1038 3.18 -13.06 20.88
CA ILE A 1038 4.07 -11.96 21.26
C ILE A 1038 3.83 -11.63 22.73
N SER A 1039 4.83 -11.87 23.57
CA SER A 1039 4.79 -11.60 25.01
C SER A 1039 6.07 -10.89 25.45
N ALA A 1040 6.09 -10.33 26.68
CA ALA A 1040 7.30 -9.72 27.22
C ALA A 1040 8.46 -10.73 27.41
N SER A 1041 8.14 -12.02 27.52
CA SER A 1041 9.11 -13.13 27.64
C SER A 1041 9.57 -13.73 26.32
N SER A 1042 8.99 -13.33 25.19
CA SER A 1042 9.43 -13.82 23.87
C SER A 1042 10.88 -13.35 23.61
N LYS A 1043 11.72 -14.25 23.08
CA LYS A 1043 13.19 -14.04 23.00
C LYS A 1043 13.58 -12.84 22.15
N ASP A 1044 12.93 -12.66 21.00
CA ASP A 1044 13.22 -11.61 20.02
C ASP A 1044 12.08 -10.59 19.96
N VAL A 1045 11.94 -9.80 21.04
CA VAL A 1045 10.96 -8.71 21.11
C VAL A 1045 11.65 -7.36 21.19
N THR A 1046 11.21 -6.45 20.34
CA THR A 1046 11.58 -5.04 20.36
C THR A 1046 10.41 -4.21 20.87
N LEU A 1047 10.69 -3.11 21.58
CA LEU A 1047 9.68 -2.18 22.08
C LEU A 1047 9.65 -0.93 21.22
N VAL A 1048 8.48 -0.54 20.76
CA VAL A 1048 8.28 0.65 19.92
C VAL A 1048 7.28 1.59 20.60
N LEU A 1049 7.55 2.90 20.59
CA LEU A 1049 6.62 3.94 21.04
C LEU A 1049 5.77 4.45 19.87
N SER A 1050 4.77 5.29 20.16
CA SER A 1050 3.95 5.90 19.13
C SER A 1050 4.06 7.41 19.05
N ALA A 1051 3.94 7.93 17.84
CA ALA A 1051 3.65 9.32 17.52
C ALA A 1051 2.26 9.42 16.89
N VAL A 1052 1.58 10.56 17.04
CA VAL A 1052 0.31 10.85 16.37
C VAL A 1052 0.42 12.00 15.39
N TYR A 1053 -0.31 11.88 14.29
CA TYR A 1053 -0.53 12.96 13.32
C TYR A 1053 -1.83 13.71 13.67
N LEU A 1054 -1.78 15.05 13.70
CA LEU A 1054 -2.86 15.89 14.24
C LEU A 1054 -4.05 16.12 13.28
N ASN A 1055 -3.83 16.05 11.97
CA ASN A 1055 -4.84 16.37 10.92
C ASN A 1055 -5.49 15.12 10.29
N SER A 1056 -5.60 14.01 11.02
CA SER A 1056 -5.99 12.69 10.49
C SER A 1056 -7.14 12.01 11.20
#